data_AF-A0A6B1GUV1-F1
#
_entry.id   AF-A0A6B1GUV1-F1
#
_cell.length_a   1.000
_cell.length_b   1.000
_cell.length_c   1.000
_cell.angle_alpha   90.00
_cell.angle_beta   90.00
_cell.angle_gamma   90.00
#
_symmetry.space_group_name_H-M   'P 1'
#
loop_
_entity.id
_entity.type
_entity.pdbx_description
1 polymer ?
#
loop_
_entity_poly.entity_id
_entity_poly.type
_entity_poly.pdbx_seq_one_letter_code
_entity_poly.pdbx_strand_id
1 'polypeptide(L)'
;MKTTGCAGVPAGCCRRQRKERAGQRPAPLALLCSLIVVACAAPPDAGEPANEIAWVKKVMVHGVPIYATNTTGDDKLLHAAGVLAQFLDNDEDGEIDNPKVHQAMLDTGGTIVMTGTQDEAHEMDWRNAPRGQGLYDEETQIDARARGVFDAALEEIWHMVTDNGYGVAYPDVFGTEPGTALTDAMDIARGGAFDGPPDEYPEGAWYTYDDETCDYGCMASEYIYWVYTSMIGAQDLPGRLDQIGQEWPLNTPEKLREGEPVLFGVLNDPEYRIPMVIPDGNYEGAPLVIEPYEFRSPYEAANRKIRRDKFDLVLPEIMRERGVDMWIHVMRESIPDSFGIDELGSASGVFVFTDRGGDRIERAVLGRRWGATQRGWGETDYRFVEESGAYDIVAPAVRVQEPVGGPLTEYDYRFEGLRDFVAERDPDVIAVNFKHELGPWPTYRGEIDGLSHTDYLLLSEELGDRYARRLISSEWLMMDYINHQVPSEVELLKRLRRDELWLFEDALDAIEPGVTRIDETELTIMRRMRTGQSQRGRSEGWEDAVVQGGDILTNPSIGMYAYVLRDGETEPPPEIQDLWAEYLRVEAILAETIKAGLTPREIIRDYERMFEEAGIVVRDNQLHMVTPKNDFPAYAAGFDTSKTHISMDSHGQTLGARPASVETYFGPRIGSLGPDWSKDIPLAPYHHFVIEYFFYLPSPAPEGEDQYLFWWAHEEALAGEDGIEYLSPPQTDLILIR
;
A
#
# COMPACT_ATOMS: atom_id res chain seq x y z
N MET A 1 30.92 -40.33 45.65
CA MET A 1 32.21 -40.56 46.34
C MET A 1 33.28 -39.77 45.57
N LYS A 2 33.98 -38.80 46.19
CA LYS A 2 35.13 -38.02 45.64
C LYS A 2 34.79 -37.06 44.44
N THR A 3 34.84 -35.71 44.57
CA THR A 3 36.00 -34.75 44.55
C THR A 3 36.75 -34.72 43.20
N THR A 4 37.14 -33.61 42.53
CA THR A 4 37.29 -32.14 42.81
C THR A 4 36.81 -31.30 41.58
N GLY A 5 36.83 -29.95 41.49
CA GLY A 5 37.10 -28.85 42.44
C GLY A 5 38.14 -27.79 41.97
N CYS A 6 37.82 -26.47 42.13
CA CYS A 6 38.69 -25.26 42.02
C CYS A 6 39.10 -24.75 40.60
N ALA A 7 39.25 -23.44 40.31
CA ALA A 7 39.01 -22.19 41.09
C ALA A 7 38.96 -20.90 40.20
N GLY A 8 38.39 -19.80 40.72
CA GLY A 8 38.46 -18.43 40.16
C GLY A 8 37.53 -17.42 40.89
N VAL A 9 38.08 -16.41 41.60
CA VAL A 9 37.49 -15.56 42.68
C VAL A 9 38.41 -14.30 42.86
N PRO A 10 38.03 -13.04 43.26
CA PRO A 10 36.95 -12.58 44.20
C PRO A 10 36.19 -11.22 44.00
N ALA A 11 35.06 -11.04 44.73
CA ALA A 11 34.56 -9.81 45.43
C ALA A 11 34.18 -8.52 44.65
N GLY A 12 33.31 -7.62 45.15
CA GLY A 12 32.50 -7.50 46.39
C GLY A 12 31.53 -6.28 46.28
N CYS A 13 30.54 -6.00 47.14
CA CYS A 13 30.64 -5.76 48.59
C CYS A 13 29.26 -5.57 49.28
N CYS A 14 29.11 -6.00 50.55
CA CYS A 14 28.23 -5.48 51.65
C CYS A 14 26.72 -5.14 51.47
N ARG A 15 25.83 -5.26 52.48
CA ARG A 15 25.77 -6.00 53.77
C ARG A 15 24.32 -5.96 54.31
N ARG A 16 23.86 -7.00 55.03
CA ARG A 16 22.53 -7.06 55.72
C ARG A 16 22.49 -6.29 57.05
N GLN A 17 21.30 -5.91 57.52
CA GLN A 17 20.91 -6.03 58.95
C GLN A 17 19.39 -6.20 59.17
N ARG A 18 18.98 -6.68 60.37
CA ARG A 18 17.63 -7.16 60.79
C ARG A 18 17.08 -6.37 61.99
N LYS A 19 15.73 -6.34 62.18
CA LYS A 19 14.92 -6.72 63.39
C LYS A 19 13.46 -6.19 63.26
N GLU A 20 12.39 -6.97 63.48
CA GLU A 20 11.67 -7.27 64.77
C GLU A 20 11.20 -6.01 65.54
N ARG A 21 9.96 -5.77 66.03
CA ARG A 21 8.82 -6.59 66.55
C ARG A 21 7.44 -5.85 66.39
N ALA A 22 6.30 -6.49 66.14
CA ALA A 22 5.20 -6.97 67.03
C ALA A 22 4.39 -5.94 67.91
N GLY A 23 3.04 -5.95 67.81
CA GLY A 23 2.07 -5.19 68.66
C GLY A 23 0.59 -5.29 68.19
N GLN A 24 -0.43 -5.10 69.06
CA GLN A 24 -1.86 -5.43 68.81
C GLN A 24 -2.87 -4.23 68.80
N ARG A 25 -4.10 -4.52 68.31
CA ARG A 25 -5.36 -3.73 68.11
C ARG A 25 -5.99 -3.07 69.39
N PRO A 26 -7.17 -2.35 69.37
CA PRO A 26 -7.76 -1.35 68.43
C PRO A 26 -8.52 -0.12 69.08
N ALA A 27 -8.71 1.00 68.32
CA ALA A 27 -9.82 2.01 68.31
C ALA A 27 -10.32 2.73 69.61
N PRO A 28 -11.15 3.84 69.58
CA PRO A 28 -11.70 4.65 68.47
C PRO A 28 -11.58 6.22 68.62
N LEU A 29 -12.05 6.95 67.58
CA LEU A 29 -12.58 8.35 67.51
C LEU A 29 -11.93 9.51 68.30
N ALA A 30 -11.44 10.54 67.58
CA ALA A 30 -11.71 11.96 67.84
C ALA A 30 -11.47 12.83 66.58
N LEU A 31 -12.30 13.85 66.39
CA LEU A 31 -12.30 14.78 65.25
C LEU A 31 -11.40 16.00 65.54
N LEU A 32 -10.52 16.40 64.61
CA LEU A 32 -9.97 17.77 64.60
C LEU A 32 -9.32 18.13 63.25
N CYS A 33 -9.89 19.14 62.57
CA CYS A 33 -9.29 19.75 61.40
C CYS A 33 -8.07 20.59 61.78
N SER A 34 -6.96 20.44 61.05
CA SER A 34 -5.91 21.45 60.89
C SER A 34 -5.19 21.19 59.57
N LEU A 35 -5.04 22.22 58.73
CA LEU A 35 -4.22 22.14 57.52
C LEU A 35 -2.76 21.89 57.91
N ILE A 36 -2.13 20.89 57.30
CA ILE A 36 -0.68 20.83 57.16
C ILE A 36 -0.39 20.54 55.70
N VAL A 37 0.23 21.49 55.02
CA VAL A 37 0.81 21.29 53.69
C VAL A 37 2.08 20.46 53.87
N VAL A 38 2.03 19.19 53.48
CA VAL A 38 3.22 18.36 53.24
C VAL A 38 3.30 18.15 51.74
N ALA A 39 4.39 18.61 51.13
CA ALA A 39 4.70 18.28 49.76
C ALA A 39 4.94 16.77 49.64
N CYS A 40 4.05 16.07 48.96
CA CYS A 40 4.36 14.76 48.41
C CYS A 40 5.19 14.98 47.15
N ALA A 41 6.37 14.37 47.07
CA ALA A 41 7.10 14.28 45.82
C ALA A 41 6.21 13.56 44.78
N ALA A 42 6.24 14.05 43.54
CA ALA A 42 5.62 13.35 42.43
C ALA A 42 6.22 11.93 42.31
N PRO A 43 5.45 10.94 41.81
CA PRO A 43 6.07 9.72 41.30
C PRO A 43 7.10 10.10 40.21
N PRO A 44 8.19 9.32 40.05
CA PRO A 44 9.10 9.54 38.92
C PRO A 44 8.31 9.42 37.62
N ASP A 45 8.68 10.24 36.64
CA ASP A 45 7.88 10.54 35.45
C ASP A 45 7.24 9.29 34.84
N ALA A 46 5.89 9.30 34.80
CA ALA A 46 5.26 8.78 33.60
C ALA A 46 5.80 9.68 32.49
N GLY A 47 6.64 9.12 31.61
CA GLY A 47 7.26 9.90 30.55
C GLY A 47 6.20 10.72 29.85
N GLU A 48 6.52 11.99 29.57
CA GLU A 48 5.72 12.76 28.62
C GLU A 48 5.55 11.87 27.38
N PRO A 49 4.31 11.70 26.85
CA PRO A 49 4.19 11.03 25.56
C PRO A 49 5.12 11.77 24.61
N ALA A 50 5.86 11.01 23.80
CA ALA A 50 6.58 11.65 22.69
C ALA A 50 5.56 12.50 21.92
N ASN A 51 5.98 13.67 21.42
CA ASN A 51 5.18 14.43 20.46
C ASN A 51 5.10 13.60 19.17
N GLU A 52 4.22 12.60 19.18
CA GLU A 52 3.96 11.73 18.06
C GLU A 52 3.29 12.58 16.99
N ILE A 53 3.94 12.65 15.83
CA ILE A 53 3.48 13.44 14.69
C ILE A 53 2.28 12.71 14.12
N ALA A 54 1.14 13.41 14.05
CA ALA A 54 -0.13 12.80 13.73
C ALA A 54 -0.98 13.72 12.87
N TRP A 55 -1.58 13.17 11.83
CA TRP A 55 -2.58 13.81 10.97
C TRP A 55 -3.88 14.04 11.76
N VAL A 56 -4.06 15.26 12.27
CA VAL A 56 -5.19 15.62 13.17
C VAL A 56 -6.03 16.80 12.68
N LYS A 57 -5.70 17.37 11.52
CA LYS A 57 -6.41 18.52 10.95
C LYS A 57 -6.82 18.26 9.51
N LYS A 58 -7.95 18.82 9.11
CA LYS A 58 -8.45 18.79 7.74
C LYS A 58 -9.19 20.08 7.41
N VAL A 59 -9.05 20.58 6.19
CA VAL A 59 -9.95 21.59 5.59
C VAL A 59 -10.52 21.02 4.29
N MET A 60 -11.77 21.34 3.99
CA MET A 60 -12.40 21.02 2.70
C MET A 60 -12.60 22.28 1.89
N VAL A 61 -11.94 22.37 0.73
CA VAL A 61 -12.06 23.50 -0.20
C VAL A 61 -12.83 23.01 -1.42
N HIS A 62 -14.12 23.39 -1.53
CA HIS A 62 -14.99 22.99 -2.64
C HIS A 62 -15.04 21.47 -2.96
N GLY A 63 -14.73 20.60 -1.99
CA GLY A 63 -14.65 19.15 -2.18
C GLY A 63 -13.23 18.59 -2.33
N VAL A 64 -12.23 19.44 -2.51
CA VAL A 64 -10.79 19.10 -2.48
C VAL A 64 -10.30 19.15 -1.02
N PRO A 65 -9.65 18.11 -0.48
CA PRO A 65 -9.15 18.10 0.89
C PRO A 65 -7.74 18.70 1.01
N ILE A 66 -7.51 19.40 2.11
CA ILE A 66 -6.17 19.65 2.67
C ILE A 66 -6.09 18.92 4.01
N TYR A 67 -5.09 18.07 4.20
CA TYR A 67 -4.79 17.42 5.49
C TYR A 67 -3.56 18.07 6.11
N ALA A 68 -3.51 18.14 7.45
CA ALA A 68 -2.31 18.59 8.14
C ALA A 68 -2.04 17.84 9.44
N THR A 69 -0.77 17.81 9.83
CA THR A 69 -0.33 17.22 11.09
C THR A 69 -0.66 18.11 12.29
N ASN A 70 -0.34 17.62 13.48
CA ASN A 70 -0.45 18.36 14.74
C ASN A 70 0.61 19.47 14.88
N THR A 71 1.64 19.50 14.03
CA THR A 71 2.73 20.49 14.07
C THR A 71 2.47 21.68 13.14
N THR A 72 1.79 21.51 12.00
CA THR A 72 1.35 22.62 11.12
C THR A 72 0.44 23.60 11.87
N GLY A 73 0.67 24.91 11.74
CA GLY A 73 -0.15 25.98 12.32
C GLY A 73 -1.54 26.08 11.73
N ASP A 74 -2.54 26.42 12.56
CA ASP A 74 -3.93 26.60 12.13
C ASP A 74 -4.07 27.78 11.14
N ASP A 75 -3.28 28.83 11.33
CA ASP A 75 -3.23 30.00 10.44
C ASP A 75 -2.59 29.65 9.09
N LYS A 76 -1.54 28.82 9.07
CA LYS A 76 -0.92 28.33 7.83
C LYS A 76 -1.84 27.41 7.03
N LEU A 77 -2.52 26.48 7.71
CA LEU A 77 -3.50 25.60 7.08
C LEU A 77 -4.68 26.37 6.48
N LEU A 78 -5.18 27.40 7.17
CA LEU A 78 -6.25 28.26 6.64
C LEU A 78 -5.76 29.13 5.48
N HIS A 79 -4.53 29.63 5.53
CA HIS A 79 -3.91 30.38 4.42
C HIS A 79 -3.76 29.52 3.16
N ALA A 80 -3.21 28.31 3.28
CA ALA A 80 -3.12 27.34 2.18
C ALA A 80 -4.51 26.99 1.61
N ALA A 81 -5.50 26.77 2.48
CA ALA A 81 -6.88 26.54 2.05
C ALA A 81 -7.50 27.75 1.32
N GLY A 82 -7.15 28.97 1.72
CA GLY A 82 -7.53 30.21 1.05
C GLY A 82 -6.90 30.36 -0.33
N VAL A 83 -5.61 30.02 -0.47
CA VAL A 83 -4.90 30.01 -1.75
C VAL A 83 -5.53 29.00 -2.72
N LEU A 84 -5.81 27.78 -2.26
CA LEU A 84 -6.53 26.79 -3.06
C LEU A 84 -7.93 27.27 -3.47
N ALA A 85 -8.66 27.91 -2.56
CA ALA A 85 -9.98 28.45 -2.87
C ALA A 85 -9.90 29.52 -3.96
N GLN A 86 -8.96 30.47 -3.85
CA GLN A 86 -8.71 31.54 -4.81
C GLN A 86 -8.16 31.07 -6.17
N PHE A 87 -7.60 29.86 -6.27
CA PHE A 87 -7.29 29.23 -7.56
C PHE A 87 -8.50 28.54 -8.23
N LEU A 88 -9.53 28.17 -7.46
CA LEU A 88 -10.73 27.49 -7.95
C LEU A 88 -11.92 28.44 -8.19
N ASP A 89 -11.95 29.54 -7.46
CA ASP A 89 -12.90 30.65 -7.48
C ASP A 89 -12.09 31.95 -7.28
N ASN A 90 -11.70 32.59 -8.39
CA ASN A 90 -10.73 33.69 -8.41
C ASN A 90 -11.37 35.08 -8.34
N ASP A 91 -12.69 35.18 -8.55
CA ASP A 91 -13.46 36.40 -8.27
C ASP A 91 -14.18 36.39 -6.91
N GLU A 92 -14.07 35.26 -6.18
CA GLU A 92 -14.50 35.01 -4.81
C GLU A 92 -16.03 35.14 -4.62
N ASP A 93 -16.80 34.81 -5.66
CA ASP A 93 -18.27 34.89 -5.62
C ASP A 93 -18.95 33.67 -4.95
N GLY A 94 -18.18 32.61 -4.71
CA GLY A 94 -18.57 31.36 -4.07
C GLY A 94 -18.83 30.20 -5.05
N GLU A 95 -18.78 30.43 -6.36
CA GLU A 95 -18.95 29.42 -7.41
C GLU A 95 -17.63 29.11 -8.12
N ILE A 96 -17.51 27.89 -8.68
CA ILE A 96 -16.26 27.44 -9.33
C ILE A 96 -16.08 28.08 -10.72
N ASP A 97 -14.94 28.72 -10.94
CA ASP A 97 -14.55 29.38 -12.19
C ASP A 97 -14.45 28.39 -13.35
N ASN A 98 -13.76 27.25 -13.14
CA ASN A 98 -13.60 26.20 -14.15
C ASN A 98 -14.10 24.83 -13.65
N PRO A 99 -15.41 24.53 -13.79
CA PRO A 99 -15.98 23.27 -13.32
C PRO A 99 -15.39 22.01 -13.98
N LYS A 100 -14.74 22.14 -15.14
CA LYS A 100 -14.11 21.00 -15.83
C LYS A 100 -12.79 20.61 -15.16
N VAL A 101 -11.98 21.60 -14.79
CA VAL A 101 -10.73 21.43 -14.01
C VAL A 101 -11.05 20.93 -12.61
N HIS A 102 -12.03 21.54 -11.95
CA HIS A 102 -12.46 21.12 -10.63
C HIS A 102 -12.96 19.67 -10.60
N GLN A 103 -13.79 19.25 -11.56
CA GLN A 103 -14.20 17.84 -11.66
C GLN A 103 -13.02 16.90 -11.91
N ALA A 104 -12.05 17.29 -12.74
CA ALA A 104 -10.84 16.49 -12.96
C ALA A 104 -10.01 16.30 -11.67
N MET A 105 -9.90 17.34 -10.83
CA MET A 105 -9.25 17.25 -9.51
C MET A 105 -10.00 16.31 -8.56
N LEU A 106 -11.34 16.33 -8.58
CA LEU A 106 -12.17 15.41 -7.78
C LEU A 106 -12.04 13.95 -8.26
N ASP A 107 -11.98 13.72 -9.57
CA ASP A 107 -11.88 12.39 -10.19
C ASP A 107 -10.49 11.76 -10.01
N THR A 108 -9.43 12.57 -10.00
CA THR A 108 -8.06 12.13 -9.69
C THR A 108 -7.77 12.02 -8.20
N GLY A 109 -8.51 12.75 -7.36
CA GLY A 109 -8.30 12.79 -5.91
C GLY A 109 -7.24 13.80 -5.46
N GLY A 110 -7.06 14.90 -6.22
CA GLY A 110 -6.14 15.99 -5.87
C GLY A 110 -6.29 16.42 -4.42
N THR A 111 -5.17 16.58 -3.73
CA THR A 111 -5.08 16.72 -2.27
C THR A 111 -3.81 17.47 -1.92
N ILE A 112 -3.85 18.35 -0.91
CA ILE A 112 -2.64 18.91 -0.27
C ILE A 112 -2.41 18.22 1.07
N VAL A 113 -1.15 17.92 1.39
CA VAL A 113 -0.72 17.33 2.66
C VAL A 113 0.34 18.21 3.32
N MET A 114 0.04 18.70 4.52
CA MET A 114 0.92 19.63 5.24
C MET A 114 1.57 19.02 6.48
N THR A 115 2.88 19.22 6.62
CA THR A 115 3.67 18.92 7.81
C THR A 115 4.19 20.21 8.45
N GLY A 116 4.85 20.11 9.61
CA GLY A 116 5.53 21.25 10.24
C GLY A 116 6.79 21.71 9.51
N THR A 117 7.58 20.77 8.97
CA THR A 117 8.84 21.04 8.26
C THR A 117 9.10 20.00 7.16
N GLN A 118 10.06 20.30 6.28
CA GLN A 118 10.57 19.32 5.31
C GLN A 118 11.21 18.10 6.00
N ASP A 119 12.00 18.32 7.07
CA ASP A 119 12.58 17.22 7.87
C ASP A 119 11.49 16.28 8.45
N GLU A 120 10.34 16.82 8.88
CA GLU A 120 9.19 16.02 9.35
C GLU A 120 8.59 15.16 8.23
N ALA A 121 8.57 15.66 6.99
CA ALA A 121 8.09 14.92 5.82
C ALA A 121 9.05 13.79 5.44
N HIS A 122 10.36 14.02 5.47
CA HIS A 122 11.38 12.99 5.19
C HIS A 122 11.40 11.84 6.21
N GLU A 123 11.09 12.09 7.48
CA GLU A 123 11.05 11.06 8.52
C GLU A 123 9.71 10.29 8.60
N MET A 124 8.71 10.61 7.74
CA MET A 124 7.35 10.10 7.87
C MET A 124 7.12 8.72 7.21
N ASP A 125 6.35 7.86 7.88
CA ASP A 125 5.85 6.60 7.30
C ASP A 125 4.67 6.87 6.35
N TRP A 126 4.97 7.27 5.12
CA TRP A 126 3.98 7.63 4.09
C TRP A 126 2.99 6.50 3.71
N ARG A 127 3.25 5.25 4.12
CA ARG A 127 2.29 4.13 4.05
C ARG A 127 1.06 4.36 4.94
N ASN A 128 1.21 5.15 6.01
CA ASN A 128 0.19 5.48 6.99
C ASN A 128 -0.10 7.00 7.06
N ALA A 129 0.03 7.69 5.91
CA ALA A 129 -0.31 9.09 5.74
C ALA A 129 -1.40 9.29 4.65
N PRO A 130 -2.10 10.43 4.62
CA PRO A 130 -2.80 10.87 3.42
C PRO A 130 -1.78 11.07 2.28
N ARG A 131 -2.23 10.85 1.03
CA ARG A 131 -1.44 11.13 -0.18
C ARG A 131 -1.91 12.42 -0.83
N GLY A 132 -0.99 13.20 -1.37
CA GLY A 132 -1.23 14.50 -2.02
C GLY A 132 0.09 15.26 -2.21
N GLN A 133 0.00 16.47 -2.76
CA GLN A 133 1.15 17.37 -2.88
C GLN A 133 1.60 17.85 -1.50
N GLY A 134 2.92 17.81 -1.24
CA GLY A 134 3.51 18.32 -0.01
C GLY A 134 3.43 19.85 0.08
N LEU A 135 3.29 20.39 1.29
CA LEU A 135 3.47 21.82 1.56
C LEU A 135 3.81 22.01 3.05
N TYR A 136 4.92 22.66 3.36
CA TYR A 136 5.40 22.78 4.75
C TYR A 136 4.88 24.07 5.42
N ASP A 137 4.69 24.02 6.74
CA ASP A 137 4.38 25.23 7.52
C ASP A 137 5.45 26.31 7.30
N GLU A 138 6.72 25.93 7.40
CA GLU A 138 7.85 26.86 7.42
C GLU A 138 8.00 27.71 6.14
N GLU A 139 7.53 27.21 5.00
CA GLU A 139 7.52 27.86 3.68
C GLU A 139 6.16 28.47 3.29
N THR A 140 5.09 28.18 4.03
CA THR A 140 3.79 28.85 3.89
C THR A 140 3.86 30.25 4.51
N GLN A 141 3.78 31.31 3.70
CA GLN A 141 4.13 32.69 4.07
C GLN A 141 2.94 33.67 4.02
N ILE A 142 2.13 33.70 5.09
CA ILE A 142 1.07 34.72 5.29
C ILE A 142 1.62 36.16 5.12
N ASP A 143 0.88 37.04 4.42
CA ASP A 143 1.32 38.41 4.06
C ASP A 143 2.66 38.48 3.27
N ALA A 144 3.08 37.39 2.60
CA ALA A 144 4.34 37.27 1.85
C ALA A 144 4.70 38.50 1.01
N ARG A 145 3.78 38.92 0.13
CA ARG A 145 3.96 40.06 -0.77
C ARG A 145 4.17 41.38 -0.03
N ALA A 146 3.51 41.59 1.10
CA ALA A 146 3.70 42.78 1.94
C ALA A 146 5.05 42.76 2.68
N ARG A 147 5.61 41.57 2.93
CA ARG A 147 6.95 41.35 3.50
C ARG A 147 8.06 41.32 2.45
N GLY A 148 7.73 41.19 1.17
CA GLY A 148 8.69 41.07 0.07
C GLY A 148 9.36 39.70 0.00
N VAL A 149 8.68 38.65 0.46
CA VAL A 149 9.11 37.24 0.34
C VAL A 149 8.14 36.48 -0.56
N PHE A 150 8.60 35.39 -1.16
CA PHE A 150 7.74 34.47 -1.90
C PHE A 150 6.96 33.57 -0.92
N ASP A 151 5.88 32.95 -1.40
CA ASP A 151 5.03 32.03 -0.64
C ASP A 151 4.91 30.71 -1.40
N ALA A 152 5.49 29.64 -0.85
CA ALA A 152 5.51 28.34 -1.53
C ALA A 152 4.10 27.74 -1.68
N ALA A 153 3.12 28.19 -0.90
CA ALA A 153 1.73 27.81 -1.11
C ALA A 153 1.18 28.22 -2.50
N LEU A 154 1.77 29.21 -3.17
CA LEU A 154 1.41 29.58 -4.55
C LEU A 154 1.99 28.63 -5.61
N GLU A 155 3.00 27.84 -5.25
CA GLU A 155 3.75 26.91 -6.10
C GLU A 155 3.18 25.51 -5.96
N GLU A 156 3.25 24.93 -4.75
CA GLU A 156 2.75 23.58 -4.47
C GLU A 156 1.27 23.40 -4.80
N ILE A 157 0.43 24.37 -4.41
CA ILE A 157 -1.00 24.29 -4.68
C ILE A 157 -1.27 24.48 -6.18
N TRP A 158 -0.42 25.22 -6.90
CA TRP A 158 -0.53 25.37 -8.34
C TRP A 158 -0.12 24.09 -9.08
N HIS A 159 0.96 23.40 -8.68
CA HIS A 159 1.33 22.07 -9.20
C HIS A 159 0.16 21.09 -9.07
N MET A 160 -0.47 21.00 -7.89
CA MET A 160 -1.64 20.15 -7.68
C MET A 160 -2.86 20.58 -8.52
N VAL A 161 -3.09 21.88 -8.72
CA VAL A 161 -4.16 22.40 -9.61
C VAL A 161 -3.86 22.13 -11.10
N THR A 162 -2.60 22.17 -11.54
CA THR A 162 -2.24 21.85 -12.93
C THR A 162 -2.30 20.36 -13.19
N ASP A 163 -1.67 19.54 -12.36
CA ASP A 163 -1.39 18.15 -12.71
C ASP A 163 -2.63 17.27 -12.47
N ASN A 164 -3.35 17.49 -11.36
CA ASN A 164 -4.62 16.82 -11.11
C ASN A 164 -5.82 17.49 -11.81
N GLY A 165 -5.68 18.75 -12.24
CA GLY A 165 -6.77 19.55 -12.79
C GLY A 165 -6.63 19.86 -14.28
N TYR A 166 -5.77 20.83 -14.62
CA TYR A 166 -5.64 21.33 -16.00
C TYR A 166 -5.12 20.28 -16.99
N GLY A 167 -4.09 19.51 -16.64
CA GLY A 167 -3.52 18.46 -17.47
C GLY A 167 -4.52 17.34 -17.76
N VAL A 168 -5.36 16.96 -16.78
CA VAL A 168 -6.40 15.94 -16.97
C VAL A 168 -7.63 16.51 -17.70
N ALA A 169 -7.98 17.77 -17.47
CA ALA A 169 -9.09 18.41 -18.17
C ALA A 169 -8.74 18.72 -19.64
N TYR A 170 -7.50 19.07 -19.96
CA TYR A 170 -7.06 19.48 -21.30
C TYR A 170 -5.69 18.84 -21.64
N PRO A 171 -5.61 17.51 -21.81
CA PRO A 171 -4.35 16.79 -21.95
C PRO A 171 -3.51 17.25 -23.14
N ASP A 172 -4.12 17.53 -24.29
CA ASP A 172 -3.41 18.04 -25.47
C ASP A 172 -2.79 19.44 -25.28
N VAL A 173 -3.11 20.14 -24.17
CA VAL A 173 -2.72 21.54 -23.91
C VAL A 173 -1.80 21.64 -22.69
N PHE A 174 -2.22 21.06 -21.56
CA PHE A 174 -1.54 21.16 -20.26
C PHE A 174 -1.04 19.82 -19.73
N GLY A 175 -1.14 18.74 -20.51
CA GLY A 175 -0.48 17.48 -20.16
C GLY A 175 1.04 17.65 -20.19
N THR A 176 1.73 16.92 -19.32
CA THR A 176 3.18 16.95 -19.15
C THR A 176 3.94 16.03 -20.14
N GLU A 177 3.19 15.24 -20.92
CA GLU A 177 3.70 14.36 -21.98
C GLU A 177 4.26 15.14 -23.19
N PRO A 178 5.30 14.64 -23.89
CA PRO A 178 5.83 15.28 -25.09
C PRO A 178 4.80 15.49 -26.21
N GLY A 179 4.72 16.74 -26.71
CA GLY A 179 3.88 17.13 -27.84
C GLY A 179 2.54 17.79 -27.47
N THR A 180 2.37 18.21 -26.21
CA THR A 180 1.30 19.13 -25.80
C THR A 180 1.70 20.58 -26.00
N ALA A 181 0.74 21.51 -25.92
CA ALA A 181 1.04 22.94 -26.04
C ALA A 181 1.98 23.47 -24.93
N LEU A 182 1.92 22.87 -23.73
CA LEU A 182 2.83 23.13 -22.62
C LEU A 182 4.25 22.70 -22.97
N THR A 183 4.42 21.44 -23.37
CA THR A 183 5.74 20.84 -23.56
C THR A 183 6.44 21.34 -24.83
N ASP A 184 5.67 21.61 -25.90
CA ASP A 184 6.18 22.29 -27.11
C ASP A 184 6.75 23.69 -26.78
N ALA A 185 6.12 24.41 -25.83
CA ALA A 185 6.62 25.71 -25.38
C ALA A 185 7.84 25.58 -24.46
N MET A 186 7.87 24.55 -23.58
CA MET A 186 9.01 24.25 -22.74
C MET A 186 10.26 23.90 -23.57
N ASP A 187 10.11 23.07 -24.61
CA ASP A 187 11.23 22.70 -25.49
C ASP A 187 11.79 23.90 -26.27
N ILE A 188 10.94 24.86 -26.62
CA ILE A 188 11.36 26.15 -27.17
C ILE A 188 12.18 26.95 -26.14
N ALA A 189 11.73 27.00 -24.88
CA ALA A 189 12.38 27.75 -23.80
C ALA A 189 13.71 27.17 -23.32
N ARG A 190 13.86 25.84 -23.39
CA ARG A 190 15.11 25.10 -23.11
C ARG A 190 16.04 25.06 -24.34
N GLY A 191 15.56 25.42 -25.53
CA GLY A 191 16.32 25.35 -26.79
C GLY A 191 16.44 23.93 -27.37
N GLY A 192 15.64 22.99 -26.89
CA GLY A 192 15.62 21.58 -27.25
C GLY A 192 14.71 20.76 -26.32
N ALA A 193 14.40 19.53 -26.72
CA ALA A 193 13.77 18.54 -25.86
C ALA A 193 14.85 17.81 -25.06
N PHE A 194 14.67 17.71 -23.74
CA PHE A 194 15.58 17.03 -22.82
C PHE A 194 14.77 16.22 -21.80
N ASP A 195 15.10 14.93 -21.66
CA ASP A 195 14.42 13.99 -20.76
C ASP A 195 14.65 14.30 -19.27
N GLY A 196 15.77 14.98 -18.96
CA GLY A 196 16.17 15.53 -17.65
C GLY A 196 17.02 16.80 -17.88
N PRO A 197 17.38 17.59 -16.85
CA PRO A 197 18.28 18.73 -17.02
C PRO A 197 19.64 18.35 -17.65
N PRO A 198 20.08 19.03 -18.73
CA PRO A 198 21.39 18.82 -19.34
C PRO A 198 22.51 19.56 -18.60
N ASP A 199 23.73 18.97 -18.58
CA ASP A 199 24.99 19.58 -18.06
C ASP A 199 25.15 21.08 -18.39
N GLU A 200 24.81 21.47 -19.62
CA GLU A 200 24.78 22.85 -20.10
C GLU A 200 23.60 23.03 -21.07
N TYR A 201 22.68 23.95 -20.74
CA TYR A 201 21.61 24.35 -21.66
C TYR A 201 22.14 25.14 -22.88
N PRO A 202 21.50 25.01 -24.06
CA PRO A 202 21.82 25.80 -25.25
C PRO A 202 21.91 27.32 -25.04
N GLU A 203 22.87 27.98 -25.71
CA GLU A 203 23.00 29.44 -25.70
C GLU A 203 21.71 30.12 -26.20
N GLY A 204 21.00 30.78 -25.29
CA GLY A 204 19.72 31.45 -25.57
C GLY A 204 18.50 30.81 -24.93
N ALA A 205 18.64 29.69 -24.20
CA ALA A 205 17.61 29.19 -23.31
C ALA A 205 17.25 30.24 -22.22
N TRP A 206 15.98 30.25 -21.79
CA TRP A 206 15.47 31.08 -20.69
C TRP A 206 14.70 30.27 -19.63
N TYR A 207 14.57 28.96 -19.82
CA TYR A 207 14.25 28.02 -18.76
C TYR A 207 15.44 27.07 -18.63
N THR A 208 16.13 27.14 -17.50
CA THR A 208 17.37 26.42 -17.23
C THR A 208 17.36 25.84 -15.82
N TYR A 209 16.42 24.92 -15.60
CA TYR A 209 16.19 24.22 -14.33
C TYR A 209 17.41 23.37 -13.93
N ASP A 210 17.78 23.35 -12.65
CA ASP A 210 19.01 22.71 -12.18
C ASP A 210 18.80 21.57 -11.15
N ASP A 211 17.56 21.18 -10.87
CA ASP A 211 17.29 19.96 -10.10
C ASP A 211 17.45 18.70 -10.97
N GLU A 212 18.63 18.09 -10.87
CA GLU A 212 19.04 16.88 -11.60
C GLU A 212 18.11 15.66 -11.35
N THR A 213 17.22 15.69 -10.35
CA THR A 213 16.23 14.62 -10.08
C THR A 213 14.96 14.72 -10.92
N CYS A 214 14.76 15.83 -11.63
CA CYS A 214 13.51 16.16 -12.32
C CYS A 214 13.46 15.58 -13.75
N ASP A 215 12.43 14.80 -14.06
CA ASP A 215 12.19 14.24 -15.39
C ASP A 215 11.51 15.25 -16.36
N TYR A 216 11.19 14.80 -17.59
CA TYR A 216 10.50 15.63 -18.57
C TYR A 216 9.14 16.13 -18.06
N GLY A 217 8.41 15.29 -17.33
CA GLY A 217 7.10 15.63 -16.80
C GLY A 217 7.17 16.66 -15.67
N CYS A 218 8.05 16.42 -14.70
CA CYS A 218 8.40 17.34 -13.63
C CYS A 218 8.81 18.71 -14.18
N MET A 219 9.73 18.77 -15.16
CA MET A 219 10.14 20.04 -15.78
C MET A 219 8.98 20.75 -16.48
N ALA A 220 7.98 20.02 -16.98
CA ALA A 220 6.79 20.62 -17.59
C ALA A 220 5.87 21.26 -16.53
N SER A 221 5.66 20.60 -15.38
CA SER A 221 4.92 21.13 -14.23
C SER A 221 5.59 22.40 -13.67
N GLU A 222 6.91 22.35 -13.50
CA GLU A 222 7.74 23.49 -13.10
C GLU A 222 7.65 24.65 -14.11
N TYR A 223 7.75 24.35 -15.40
CA TYR A 223 7.68 25.37 -16.45
C TYR A 223 6.32 26.09 -16.49
N ILE A 224 5.19 25.38 -16.31
CA ILE A 224 3.89 26.04 -16.19
C ILE A 224 3.79 26.86 -14.90
N TYR A 225 4.36 26.42 -13.79
CA TYR A 225 4.49 27.22 -12.56
C TYR A 225 5.26 28.53 -12.81
N TRP A 226 6.46 28.46 -13.39
CA TRP A 226 7.30 29.63 -13.64
C TRP A 226 6.63 30.66 -14.54
N VAL A 227 5.99 30.21 -15.63
CA VAL A 227 5.22 31.07 -16.53
C VAL A 227 3.99 31.65 -15.83
N TYR A 228 3.18 30.81 -15.17
CA TYR A 228 1.94 31.25 -14.53
C TYR A 228 2.18 32.27 -13.40
N THR A 229 3.07 31.96 -12.46
CA THR A 229 3.35 32.84 -11.31
C THR A 229 4.04 34.14 -11.73
N SER A 230 4.80 34.14 -12.83
CA SER A 230 5.32 35.36 -13.46
C SER A 230 4.23 36.16 -14.19
N MET A 231 3.24 35.49 -14.79
CA MET A 231 2.13 36.13 -15.51
C MET A 231 1.22 36.94 -14.58
N ILE A 232 0.85 36.35 -13.44
CA ILE A 232 0.02 37.03 -12.43
C ILE A 232 0.84 38.05 -11.59
N GLY A 233 2.17 37.98 -11.65
CA GLY A 233 3.08 38.90 -10.96
C GLY A 233 3.43 38.49 -9.52
N ALA A 234 3.27 37.21 -9.16
CA ALA A 234 3.72 36.68 -7.87
C ALA A 234 5.26 36.66 -7.76
N GLN A 235 5.97 36.49 -8.88
CA GLN A 235 7.44 36.52 -8.94
C GLN A 235 8.03 37.96 -8.98
N ASP A 236 7.19 39.02 -9.07
CA ASP A 236 7.63 40.43 -9.08
C ASP A 236 7.83 40.97 -7.66
N LEU A 237 8.84 40.43 -6.98
CA LEU A 237 9.21 40.76 -5.61
C LEU A 237 10.63 41.34 -5.51
N PRO A 238 10.91 42.26 -4.56
CA PRO A 238 12.23 42.85 -4.38
C PRO A 238 13.32 41.80 -4.12
N GLY A 239 14.27 41.67 -5.06
CA GLY A 239 15.37 40.71 -4.97
C GLY A 239 15.05 39.29 -5.46
N ARG A 240 13.81 38.97 -5.87
CA ARG A 240 13.46 37.63 -6.36
C ARG A 240 14.24 37.24 -7.61
N LEU A 241 14.46 38.17 -8.54
CA LEU A 241 15.31 37.93 -9.72
C LEU A 241 16.76 37.52 -9.36
N ASP A 242 17.29 37.98 -8.23
CA ASP A 242 18.64 37.58 -7.78
C ASP A 242 18.64 36.17 -7.12
N GLN A 243 17.47 35.59 -6.87
CA GLN A 243 17.27 34.26 -6.27
C GLN A 243 16.93 33.18 -7.29
N ILE A 244 16.19 33.53 -8.36
CA ILE A 244 15.68 32.58 -9.39
C ILE A 244 16.28 32.84 -10.77
N GLY A 245 17.00 33.95 -10.98
CA GLY A 245 17.40 34.42 -12.32
C GLY A 245 18.41 33.53 -13.05
N GLN A 246 18.96 32.53 -12.37
CA GLN A 246 19.78 31.47 -12.95
C GLN A 246 18.96 30.40 -13.69
N GLU A 247 17.72 30.12 -13.26
CA GLU A 247 16.79 29.19 -13.91
C GLU A 247 15.73 29.94 -14.73
N TRP A 248 15.26 31.07 -14.17
CA TRP A 248 14.11 31.84 -14.66
C TRP A 248 14.32 33.37 -14.62
N PRO A 249 14.77 33.98 -15.72
CA PRO A 249 15.02 35.42 -15.79
C PRO A 249 13.73 36.25 -15.99
N LEU A 250 12.59 35.61 -16.28
CA LEU A 250 11.33 36.23 -16.74
C LEU A 250 10.34 36.60 -15.63
N ASN A 251 10.85 36.90 -14.42
CA ASN A 251 10.10 37.08 -13.17
C ASN A 251 8.99 38.18 -13.10
N THR A 252 8.65 38.88 -14.19
CA THR A 252 7.56 39.88 -14.20
C THR A 252 6.65 39.72 -15.42
N PRO A 253 5.38 40.18 -15.36
CA PRO A 253 4.45 40.04 -16.48
C PRO A 253 4.95 40.69 -17.79
N GLU A 254 5.67 41.81 -17.71
CA GLU A 254 6.26 42.49 -18.87
C GLU A 254 7.38 41.65 -19.50
N LYS A 255 8.29 41.11 -18.67
CA LYS A 255 9.38 40.26 -19.14
C LYS A 255 8.85 38.99 -19.78
N LEU A 256 7.92 38.32 -19.09
CA LEU A 256 7.32 37.08 -19.55
C LEU A 256 6.69 37.24 -20.93
N ARG A 257 5.83 38.24 -21.10
CA ARG A 257 5.16 38.54 -22.38
C ARG A 257 6.15 38.88 -23.52
N GLU A 258 7.36 39.33 -23.21
CA GLU A 258 8.39 39.65 -24.20
C GLU A 258 9.38 38.49 -24.46
N GLY A 259 9.63 37.62 -23.47
CA GLY A 259 10.55 36.47 -23.56
C GLY A 259 9.88 35.15 -23.91
N GLU A 260 8.68 34.89 -23.38
CA GLU A 260 7.91 33.66 -23.56
C GLU A 260 6.47 33.97 -24.03
N PRO A 261 6.28 34.23 -25.34
CA PRO A 261 4.98 34.62 -25.88
C PRO A 261 4.05 33.43 -26.22
N VAL A 262 4.53 32.18 -26.17
CA VAL A 262 3.77 30.98 -26.58
C VAL A 262 2.88 30.52 -25.43
N LEU A 263 3.47 30.08 -24.31
CA LEU A 263 2.69 29.61 -23.16
C LEU A 263 1.95 30.77 -22.47
N PHE A 264 2.50 31.98 -22.46
CA PHE A 264 1.76 33.19 -22.06
C PHE A 264 0.50 33.39 -22.91
N GLY A 265 0.57 33.09 -24.22
CA GLY A 265 -0.58 33.15 -25.12
C GLY A 265 -1.65 32.11 -24.79
N VAL A 266 -1.24 30.87 -24.49
CA VAL A 266 -2.13 29.77 -24.08
C VAL A 266 -2.81 30.09 -22.75
N LEU A 267 -2.07 30.54 -21.73
CA LEU A 267 -2.64 30.86 -20.42
C LEU A 267 -3.58 32.07 -20.44
N ASN A 268 -3.46 32.97 -21.42
CA ASN A 268 -4.40 34.08 -21.62
C ASN A 268 -5.61 33.71 -22.51
N ASP A 269 -5.76 32.46 -22.96
CA ASP A 269 -6.94 32.05 -23.72
C ASP A 269 -8.17 31.93 -22.78
N PRO A 270 -9.26 32.69 -23.03
CA PRO A 270 -10.46 32.65 -22.21
C PRO A 270 -11.20 31.30 -22.24
N GLU A 271 -10.84 30.35 -23.11
CA GLU A 271 -11.35 28.98 -23.06
C GLU A 271 -10.94 28.25 -21.76
N TYR A 272 -9.72 28.47 -21.28
CA TYR A 272 -9.18 27.72 -20.13
C TYR A 272 -9.50 28.36 -18.77
N ARG A 273 -9.92 29.63 -18.73
CA ARG A 273 -10.27 30.36 -17.49
C ARG A 273 -9.18 30.27 -16.41
N ILE A 274 -7.93 30.47 -16.81
CA ILE A 274 -6.79 30.55 -15.90
C ILE A 274 -7.01 31.68 -14.88
N PRO A 275 -6.77 31.47 -13.57
CA PRO A 275 -6.94 32.51 -12.55
C PRO A 275 -5.96 33.67 -12.77
N MET A 276 -6.43 34.92 -12.72
CA MET A 276 -5.63 36.12 -13.07
C MET A 276 -5.39 37.07 -11.90
N VAL A 277 -6.08 36.89 -10.77
CA VAL A 277 -5.83 37.57 -9.50
C VAL A 277 -4.88 36.70 -8.68
N ILE A 278 -3.80 37.28 -8.14
CA ILE A 278 -2.86 36.56 -7.28
C ILE A 278 -3.58 36.17 -5.98
N PRO A 279 -3.63 34.88 -5.59
CA PRO A 279 -4.11 34.49 -4.28
C PRO A 279 -3.30 35.12 -3.15
N ASP A 280 -3.97 35.40 -2.04
CA ASP A 280 -3.35 35.96 -0.83
C ASP A 280 -3.74 35.22 0.46
N GLY A 281 -4.55 34.16 0.35
CA GLY A 281 -5.05 33.34 1.45
C GLY A 281 -6.32 33.88 2.13
N ASN A 282 -6.81 35.08 1.76
CA ASN A 282 -7.92 35.77 2.44
C ASN A 282 -9.28 35.59 1.74
N TYR A 283 -9.61 34.35 1.36
CA TYR A 283 -10.82 34.03 0.59
C TYR A 283 -12.15 34.43 1.27
N GLU A 284 -12.97 35.25 0.59
CA GLU A 284 -14.26 35.76 1.07
C GLU A 284 -15.49 34.93 0.60
N GLY A 285 -15.37 34.10 -0.44
CA GLY A 285 -16.50 33.41 -1.09
C GLY A 285 -17.22 32.38 -0.21
N ALA A 286 -16.50 31.68 0.68
CA ALA A 286 -17.08 30.75 1.66
C ALA A 286 -16.21 30.59 2.92
N PRO A 287 -16.81 30.29 4.10
CA PRO A 287 -16.05 30.12 5.33
C PRO A 287 -15.24 28.81 5.32
N LEU A 288 -13.92 28.94 5.36
CA LEU A 288 -12.98 27.84 5.56
C LEU A 288 -12.94 27.43 7.04
N VAL A 289 -12.99 26.14 7.32
CA VAL A 289 -13.08 25.59 8.68
C VAL A 289 -12.11 24.42 8.83
N ILE A 290 -11.28 24.49 9.87
CA ILE A 290 -10.48 23.33 10.31
C ILE A 290 -11.39 22.35 11.03
N GLU A 291 -11.51 21.16 10.48
CA GLU A 291 -12.16 20.01 11.09
C GLU A 291 -11.11 19.16 11.82
N PRO A 292 -11.45 18.58 12.99
CA PRO A 292 -10.62 17.56 13.61
C PRO A 292 -10.59 16.33 12.72
N TYR A 293 -9.38 15.87 12.38
CA TYR A 293 -9.14 14.68 11.60
C TYR A 293 -8.64 13.54 12.49
N GLU A 294 -8.95 12.32 12.08
CA GLU A 294 -8.40 11.08 12.61
C GLU A 294 -7.95 10.34 11.35
N PHE A 295 -6.65 10.16 11.14
CA PHE A 295 -6.19 9.40 9.98
C PHE A 295 -6.71 7.97 10.08
N ARG A 296 -7.62 7.69 9.16
CA ARG A 296 -8.09 6.37 8.83
C ARG A 296 -7.50 6.08 7.46
N SER A 297 -6.93 4.89 7.29
CA SER A 297 -6.35 4.46 6.01
C SER A 297 -7.20 4.91 4.83
N PRO A 298 -6.63 5.49 3.76
CA PRO A 298 -7.41 6.00 2.62
C PRO A 298 -8.30 4.91 1.99
N TYR A 299 -7.93 3.65 2.20
CA TYR A 299 -8.65 2.46 1.75
C TYR A 299 -9.84 2.08 2.64
N GLU A 300 -10.03 2.67 3.82
CA GLU A 300 -11.08 2.28 4.78
C GLU A 300 -12.49 2.34 4.15
N ALA A 301 -12.77 3.38 3.35
CA ALA A 301 -14.04 3.52 2.64
C ALA A 301 -14.24 2.44 1.56
N ALA A 302 -13.17 2.13 0.81
CA ALA A 302 -13.17 1.07 -0.19
C ALA A 302 -13.32 -0.30 0.48
N ASN A 303 -12.62 -0.57 1.59
CA ASN A 303 -12.68 -1.82 2.36
C ASN A 303 -14.09 -2.06 2.93
N ARG A 304 -14.78 -1.01 3.41
CA ARG A 304 -16.21 -1.11 3.77
C ARG A 304 -17.09 -1.44 2.57
N LYS A 305 -16.78 -0.95 1.37
CA LYS A 305 -17.50 -1.30 0.13
C LYS A 305 -17.23 -2.75 -0.26
N ILE A 306 -15.96 -3.16 -0.35
CA ILE A 306 -15.52 -4.52 -0.70
C ILE A 306 -16.17 -5.54 0.22
N ARG A 307 -16.20 -5.31 1.54
CA ARG A 307 -16.88 -6.20 2.50
C ARG A 307 -18.37 -6.36 2.22
N ARG A 308 -19.09 -5.26 1.94
CA ARG A 308 -20.51 -5.31 1.59
C ARG A 308 -20.72 -6.06 0.28
N ASP A 309 -19.94 -5.71 -0.75
CA ASP A 309 -20.01 -6.34 -2.08
C ASP A 309 -19.69 -7.85 -1.98
N LYS A 310 -18.69 -8.28 -1.20
CA LYS A 310 -18.41 -9.71 -0.92
C LYS A 310 -19.59 -10.40 -0.23
N PHE A 311 -20.21 -9.76 0.76
CA PHE A 311 -21.36 -10.34 1.47
C PHE A 311 -22.66 -10.35 0.63
N ASP A 312 -22.82 -9.42 -0.30
CA ASP A 312 -23.99 -9.27 -1.18
C ASP A 312 -23.88 -10.11 -2.46
N LEU A 313 -22.68 -10.28 -3.02
CA LEU A 313 -22.44 -10.95 -4.30
C LEU A 313 -21.87 -12.37 -4.13
N VAL A 314 -20.77 -12.51 -3.38
CA VAL A 314 -20.00 -13.77 -3.29
C VAL A 314 -20.61 -14.71 -2.25
N LEU A 315 -20.81 -14.22 -1.02
CA LEU A 315 -21.24 -15.05 0.11
C LEU A 315 -22.53 -15.88 -0.14
N PRO A 316 -23.58 -15.34 -0.80
CA PRO A 316 -24.79 -16.11 -1.09
C PRO A 316 -24.56 -17.27 -2.08
N GLU A 317 -23.61 -17.11 -3.01
CA GLU A 317 -23.24 -18.13 -4.00
C GLU A 317 -22.47 -19.27 -3.31
N ILE A 318 -21.33 -18.96 -2.71
CA ILE A 318 -20.43 -19.96 -2.13
C ILE A 318 -21.07 -20.76 -0.98
N MET A 319 -21.95 -20.15 -0.17
CA MET A 319 -22.69 -20.87 0.87
C MET A 319 -23.63 -21.92 0.26
N ARG A 320 -24.28 -21.61 -0.87
CA ARG A 320 -25.23 -22.50 -1.53
C ARG A 320 -24.52 -23.62 -2.29
N GLU A 321 -23.43 -23.30 -2.98
CA GLU A 321 -22.62 -24.30 -3.69
C GLU A 321 -22.02 -25.33 -2.73
N ARG A 322 -21.57 -24.89 -1.55
CA ARG A 322 -21.05 -25.77 -0.50
C ARG A 322 -22.14 -26.41 0.37
N GLY A 323 -23.42 -26.06 0.18
CA GLY A 323 -24.54 -26.59 0.97
C GLY A 323 -24.48 -26.22 2.46
N VAL A 324 -24.03 -25.00 2.76
CA VAL A 324 -23.88 -24.46 4.12
C VAL A 324 -25.06 -23.55 4.43
N ASP A 325 -25.97 -23.98 5.31
CA ASP A 325 -27.12 -23.16 5.74
C ASP A 325 -26.69 -22.03 6.69
N MET A 326 -25.64 -22.26 7.49
CA MET A 326 -25.11 -21.30 8.45
C MET A 326 -23.59 -21.38 8.56
N TRP A 327 -22.91 -20.24 8.58
CA TRP A 327 -21.49 -20.13 8.91
C TRP A 327 -21.32 -19.32 10.21
N ILE A 328 -20.61 -19.89 11.17
CA ILE A 328 -20.29 -19.27 12.47
C ILE A 328 -18.78 -19.07 12.54
N HIS A 329 -18.32 -17.83 12.50
CA HIS A 329 -16.90 -17.46 12.61
C HIS A 329 -16.62 -16.87 14.00
N VAL A 330 -15.74 -17.49 14.77
CA VAL A 330 -15.47 -17.12 16.17
C VAL A 330 -14.09 -16.48 16.29
N MET A 331 -14.03 -15.25 16.81
CA MET A 331 -12.82 -14.43 16.91
C MET A 331 -12.57 -13.94 18.33
N ARG A 332 -11.30 -13.81 18.70
CA ARG A 332 -10.86 -13.42 20.05
C ARG A 332 -9.61 -12.56 19.97
N GLU A 333 -9.59 -11.42 20.64
CA GLU A 333 -8.39 -10.54 20.73
C GLU A 333 -7.12 -11.27 21.23
N SER A 334 -7.26 -12.39 21.95
CA SER A 334 -6.15 -13.23 22.45
C SER A 334 -5.70 -14.36 21.52
N ILE A 335 -6.40 -14.61 20.40
CA ILE A 335 -5.93 -15.40 19.26
C ILE A 335 -6.23 -14.56 18.02
N PRO A 336 -5.26 -13.74 17.56
CA PRO A 336 -5.44 -12.89 16.39
C PRO A 336 -5.91 -13.70 15.18
N ASP A 337 -6.99 -13.26 14.55
CA ASP A 337 -7.55 -13.84 13.33
C ASP A 337 -7.54 -12.73 12.27
N SER A 338 -6.54 -12.76 11.37
CA SER A 338 -6.36 -11.73 10.34
C SER A 338 -7.53 -11.71 9.36
N PHE A 339 -8.01 -12.86 8.91
CA PHE A 339 -9.23 -12.96 8.10
C PHE A 339 -10.42 -12.30 8.81
N GLY A 340 -10.56 -12.53 10.12
CA GLY A 340 -11.57 -11.88 10.94
C GLY A 340 -11.48 -10.35 11.00
N ILE A 341 -10.28 -9.83 11.23
CA ILE A 341 -10.00 -8.39 11.26
C ILE A 341 -10.28 -7.76 9.89
N ASP A 342 -9.69 -8.34 8.84
CA ASP A 342 -9.68 -7.79 7.49
C ASP A 342 -11.04 -7.97 6.80
N GLU A 343 -11.54 -9.19 6.69
CA GLU A 343 -12.75 -9.49 5.91
C GLU A 343 -14.02 -9.25 6.70
N LEU A 344 -14.03 -9.56 7.99
CA LEU A 344 -15.24 -9.41 8.82
C LEU A 344 -15.25 -8.08 9.59
N GLY A 345 -14.12 -7.37 9.67
CA GLY A 345 -14.03 -6.05 10.29
C GLY A 345 -13.92 -6.07 11.82
N SER A 346 -13.48 -7.17 12.45
CA SER A 346 -13.21 -7.18 13.89
C SER A 346 -12.31 -8.32 14.36
N ALA A 347 -11.47 -8.05 15.37
CA ALA A 347 -10.69 -9.08 16.07
C ALA A 347 -11.50 -9.91 17.10
N SER A 348 -12.80 -9.66 17.26
CA SER A 348 -13.56 -10.03 18.46
C SER A 348 -15.03 -10.34 18.15
N GLY A 349 -15.55 -11.47 18.63
CA GLY A 349 -16.99 -11.79 18.60
C GLY A 349 -17.33 -13.09 17.88
N VAL A 350 -18.63 -13.33 17.72
CA VAL A 350 -19.22 -14.48 17.03
C VAL A 350 -20.04 -13.96 15.86
N PHE A 351 -19.54 -14.15 14.66
CA PHE A 351 -20.14 -13.66 13.42
C PHE A 351 -20.93 -14.80 12.80
N VAL A 352 -22.21 -14.57 12.51
CA VAL A 352 -23.14 -15.60 12.06
C VAL A 352 -23.77 -15.16 10.74
N PHE A 353 -23.55 -15.96 9.71
CA PHE A 353 -24.10 -15.80 8.38
C PHE A 353 -25.11 -16.93 8.15
N THR A 354 -26.36 -16.60 7.80
CA THR A 354 -27.44 -17.59 7.64
C THR A 354 -28.09 -17.46 6.27
N ASP A 355 -28.13 -18.53 5.48
CA ASP A 355 -28.99 -18.57 4.30
C ASP A 355 -30.45 -18.77 4.74
N ARG A 356 -31.30 -17.86 4.27
CA ARG A 356 -32.75 -17.87 4.53
C ARG A 356 -33.56 -18.31 3.30
N GLY A 357 -32.88 -18.68 2.20
CA GLY A 357 -33.50 -19.06 0.93
C GLY A 357 -34.05 -17.87 0.13
N GLY A 358 -33.58 -16.66 0.42
CA GLY A 358 -33.88 -15.43 -0.35
C GLY A 358 -32.64 -14.89 -1.05
N ASP A 359 -32.71 -13.70 -1.64
CA ASP A 359 -31.60 -13.19 -2.47
C ASP A 359 -30.29 -12.92 -1.69
N ARG A 360 -30.37 -12.68 -0.37
CA ARG A 360 -29.22 -12.36 0.49
C ARG A 360 -29.11 -13.24 1.74
N ILE A 361 -27.88 -13.39 2.21
CA ILE A 361 -27.52 -14.01 3.49
C ILE A 361 -27.79 -13.02 4.63
N GLU A 362 -28.45 -13.48 5.70
CA GLU A 362 -28.66 -12.71 6.94
C GLU A 362 -27.36 -12.68 7.75
N ARG A 363 -26.95 -11.49 8.21
CA ARG A 363 -25.63 -11.25 8.81
C ARG A 363 -25.78 -10.73 10.24
N ALA A 364 -25.24 -11.47 11.21
CA ALA A 364 -25.31 -11.12 12.62
C ALA A 364 -23.92 -11.10 13.29
N VAL A 365 -23.75 -10.20 14.27
CA VAL A 365 -22.57 -10.12 15.15
C VAL A 365 -23.03 -10.20 16.60
N LEU A 366 -22.59 -11.24 17.29
CA LEU A 366 -22.94 -11.55 18.68
C LEU A 366 -21.68 -11.57 19.56
N GLY A 367 -21.83 -11.28 20.85
CA GLY A 367 -20.75 -11.48 21.85
C GLY A 367 -19.47 -10.62 21.70
N ARG A 368 -19.42 -9.69 20.72
CA ARG A 368 -18.28 -8.80 20.46
C ARG A 368 -17.87 -8.04 21.72
N ARG A 369 -16.57 -8.00 22.05
CA ARG A 369 -16.07 -7.32 23.25
C ARG A 369 -15.61 -5.88 22.97
N TRP A 370 -15.40 -5.08 24.03
CA TRP A 370 -14.81 -3.74 23.96
C TRP A 370 -14.06 -3.33 25.24
N GLY A 371 -13.01 -2.52 25.07
CA GLY A 371 -12.25 -1.86 26.13
C GLY A 371 -10.86 -2.46 26.38
N ALA A 372 -9.81 -1.63 26.23
CA ALA A 372 -8.41 -2.04 26.19
C ALA A 372 -7.87 -2.81 27.43
N THR A 373 -8.50 -2.66 28.60
CA THR A 373 -8.21 -3.48 29.80
C THR A 373 -9.45 -3.60 30.68
N GLN A 374 -9.44 -4.53 31.64
CA GLN A 374 -10.48 -4.70 32.67
C GLN A 374 -10.80 -3.45 33.53
N ARG A 375 -10.01 -2.37 33.39
CA ARG A 375 -10.17 -1.07 34.07
C ARG A 375 -10.22 0.12 33.10
N GLY A 376 -9.97 -0.12 31.81
CA GLY A 376 -9.95 0.89 30.77
C GLY A 376 -11.36 1.36 30.41
N TRP A 377 -11.43 2.62 30.01
CA TRP A 377 -12.40 3.10 29.04
C TRP A 377 -11.56 3.49 27.84
N GLY A 378 -11.84 2.91 26.68
CA GLY A 378 -11.08 3.16 25.47
C GLY A 378 -11.91 2.72 24.28
N GLU A 379 -11.95 3.58 23.27
CA GLU A 379 -12.38 3.19 21.95
C GLU A 379 -11.32 2.20 21.44
N THR A 380 -11.79 1.00 21.14
CA THR A 380 -11.05 -0.02 20.38
C THR A 380 -11.65 0.01 18.98
N ASP A 381 -11.07 -0.67 17.98
CA ASP A 381 -11.51 -0.61 16.56
C ASP A 381 -12.86 -1.32 16.28
N TYR A 382 -13.78 -1.25 17.25
CA TYR A 382 -15.10 -1.80 17.17
C TYR A 382 -16.07 -0.99 16.34
N ARG A 383 -15.89 0.35 16.26
CA ARG A 383 -16.82 1.24 15.53
C ARG A 383 -16.97 0.81 14.08
N PHE A 384 -15.95 0.18 13.51
CA PHE A 384 -15.95 -0.34 12.15
C PHE A 384 -17.07 -1.35 11.86
N VAL A 385 -17.50 -2.17 12.82
CA VAL A 385 -18.63 -3.12 12.60
C VAL A 385 -19.94 -2.36 12.41
N GLU A 386 -20.26 -1.45 13.32
CA GLU A 386 -21.45 -0.60 13.23
C GLU A 386 -21.39 0.39 12.05
N GLU A 387 -20.23 1.02 11.78
CA GLU A 387 -19.99 1.97 10.68
C GLU A 387 -19.90 1.28 9.31
N SER A 388 -19.63 -0.03 9.24
CA SER A 388 -19.57 -0.77 7.97
C SER A 388 -20.91 -0.79 7.23
N GLY A 389 -22.03 -0.76 7.95
CA GLY A 389 -23.37 -1.03 7.40
C GLY A 389 -23.51 -2.43 6.77
N ALA A 390 -22.60 -3.37 7.07
CA ALA A 390 -22.55 -4.69 6.44
C ALA A 390 -23.43 -5.75 7.14
N TYR A 391 -23.88 -5.48 8.37
CA TYR A 391 -24.57 -6.42 9.26
C TYR A 391 -26.02 -6.02 9.53
N ASP A 392 -26.92 -7.00 9.53
CA ASP A 392 -28.36 -6.80 9.78
C ASP A 392 -28.68 -6.78 11.29
N ILE A 393 -27.93 -7.55 12.08
CA ILE A 393 -28.12 -7.71 13.52
C ILE A 393 -26.77 -7.51 14.22
N VAL A 394 -26.61 -6.39 14.93
CA VAL A 394 -25.43 -6.16 15.78
C VAL A 394 -25.88 -6.15 17.23
N ALA A 395 -25.45 -7.15 18.02
CA ALA A 395 -25.75 -7.22 19.44
C ALA A 395 -24.92 -6.19 20.23
N PRO A 396 -25.43 -5.65 21.35
CA PRO A 396 -24.69 -4.70 22.18
C PRO A 396 -23.33 -5.27 22.64
N ALA A 397 -22.28 -4.49 22.44
CA ALA A 397 -20.92 -4.91 22.76
C ALA A 397 -20.72 -5.18 24.26
N VAL A 398 -20.09 -6.31 24.57
CA VAL A 398 -19.85 -6.77 25.95
C VAL A 398 -18.58 -6.14 26.49
N ARG A 399 -18.69 -5.34 27.56
CA ARG A 399 -17.53 -4.66 28.15
C ARG A 399 -16.55 -5.67 28.75
N VAL A 400 -15.26 -5.51 28.45
CA VAL A 400 -14.17 -6.19 29.17
C VAL A 400 -14.08 -5.59 30.58
N GLN A 401 -14.63 -6.30 31.58
CA GLN A 401 -14.62 -5.90 32.98
C GLN A 401 -14.58 -7.13 33.89
N GLU A 402 -13.84 -7.05 35.01
CA GLU A 402 -13.92 -8.07 36.07
C GLU A 402 -15.36 -8.17 36.62
N PRO A 403 -16.03 -9.34 36.58
CA PRO A 403 -17.37 -9.49 37.12
C PRO A 403 -17.36 -9.45 38.66
N VAL A 404 -18.28 -8.69 39.27
CA VAL A 404 -18.38 -8.54 40.73
C VAL A 404 -19.15 -9.71 41.36
N GLY A 405 -18.58 -10.91 41.25
CA GLY A 405 -19.17 -12.16 41.70
C GLY A 405 -20.27 -12.67 40.75
N GLY A 406 -20.20 -13.94 40.38
CA GLY A 406 -21.06 -14.52 39.34
C GLY A 406 -20.42 -15.79 38.77
N PRO A 407 -20.49 -16.02 37.44
CA PRO A 407 -19.88 -17.18 36.79
C PRO A 407 -18.41 -17.43 37.14
N LEU A 408 -17.98 -18.68 36.95
CA LEU A 408 -16.65 -19.15 37.36
C LEU A 408 -15.56 -18.69 36.40
N THR A 409 -15.89 -18.39 35.14
CA THR A 409 -14.93 -17.99 34.10
C THR A 409 -15.52 -17.03 33.08
N GLU A 410 -14.66 -16.36 32.29
CA GLU A 410 -15.05 -15.55 31.12
C GLU A 410 -15.77 -16.36 30.02
N TYR A 411 -15.56 -17.69 30.02
CA TYR A 411 -16.14 -18.61 29.04
C TYR A 411 -17.67 -18.74 29.20
N ASP A 412 -18.20 -18.51 30.39
CA ASP A 412 -19.62 -18.66 30.73
C ASP A 412 -20.54 -17.64 30.02
N TYR A 413 -19.97 -16.63 29.35
CA TYR A 413 -20.70 -15.57 28.62
C TYR A 413 -20.48 -15.57 27.09
N ARG A 414 -19.50 -16.32 26.56
CA ARG A 414 -18.99 -16.10 25.19
C ARG A 414 -20.02 -16.39 24.10
N PHE A 415 -20.82 -17.44 24.30
CA PHE A 415 -21.83 -17.90 23.35
C PHE A 415 -23.26 -17.74 23.90
N GLU A 416 -23.46 -16.99 24.99
CA GLU A 416 -24.77 -16.86 25.66
C GLU A 416 -25.85 -16.39 24.67
N GLY A 417 -26.92 -17.19 24.51
CA GLY A 417 -28.04 -16.92 23.62
C GLY A 417 -27.83 -17.37 22.17
N LEU A 418 -26.64 -17.84 21.80
CA LEU A 418 -26.37 -18.39 20.46
C LEU A 418 -27.23 -19.63 20.18
N ARG A 419 -27.51 -20.46 21.19
CA ARG A 419 -28.43 -21.61 21.05
C ARG A 419 -29.78 -21.20 20.49
N ASP A 420 -30.39 -20.16 21.06
CA ASP A 420 -31.74 -19.73 20.69
C ASP A 420 -31.73 -19.06 19.31
N PHE A 421 -30.70 -18.27 19.01
CA PHE A 421 -30.47 -17.68 17.68
C PHE A 421 -30.38 -18.77 16.59
N VAL A 422 -29.60 -19.82 16.82
CA VAL A 422 -29.46 -20.96 15.90
C VAL A 422 -30.75 -21.78 15.82
N ALA A 423 -31.42 -22.01 16.96
CA ALA A 423 -32.65 -22.81 17.01
C ALA A 423 -33.86 -22.15 16.33
N GLU A 424 -33.92 -20.82 16.27
CA GLU A 424 -34.90 -20.08 15.47
C GLU A 424 -34.72 -20.30 13.95
N ARG A 425 -33.46 -20.52 13.52
CA ARG A 425 -33.08 -20.70 12.11
C ARG A 425 -33.09 -22.18 11.67
N ASP A 426 -32.83 -23.09 12.60
CA ASP A 426 -32.74 -24.56 12.44
C ASP A 426 -31.89 -25.05 11.24
N PRO A 427 -30.65 -24.56 11.06
CA PRO A 427 -29.78 -24.95 9.94
C PRO A 427 -29.44 -26.44 10.00
N ASP A 428 -29.41 -27.12 8.84
CA ASP A 428 -29.05 -28.53 8.70
C ASP A 428 -27.52 -28.74 8.62
N VAL A 429 -26.78 -27.76 8.08
CA VAL A 429 -25.30 -27.71 8.01
C VAL A 429 -24.79 -26.40 8.61
N ILE A 430 -23.79 -26.49 9.50
CA ILE A 430 -23.18 -25.34 10.17
C ILE A 430 -21.65 -25.37 9.97
N ALA A 431 -21.10 -24.42 9.20
CA ALA A 431 -19.65 -24.29 9.02
C ALA A 431 -19.01 -23.46 10.15
N VAL A 432 -17.81 -23.84 10.61
CA VAL A 432 -17.08 -23.16 11.70
C VAL A 432 -15.56 -23.11 11.41
N ASN A 433 -14.89 -22.05 11.87
CA ASN A 433 -13.50 -21.69 11.54
C ASN A 433 -12.37 -22.54 12.17
N PHE A 434 -12.48 -23.87 12.09
CA PHE A 434 -11.37 -24.82 12.33
C PHE A 434 -10.93 -25.46 11.00
N LYS A 435 -9.65 -25.83 10.85
CA LYS A 435 -9.14 -26.58 9.67
C LYS A 435 -9.33 -28.09 9.85
N HIS A 436 -9.59 -28.84 8.77
CA HIS A 436 -9.73 -30.30 8.80
C HIS A 436 -9.02 -31.00 7.64
N GLU A 437 -9.25 -30.56 6.41
CA GLU A 437 -8.77 -31.16 5.17
C GLU A 437 -7.65 -30.34 4.51
N LEU A 438 -7.79 -29.00 4.51
CA LEU A 438 -6.88 -28.05 3.86
C LEU A 438 -5.71 -27.67 4.78
N GLY A 439 -5.05 -28.71 5.32
CA GLY A 439 -4.06 -28.59 6.40
C GLY A 439 -2.94 -27.58 6.12
N PRO A 440 -2.44 -26.86 7.15
CA PRO A 440 -1.57 -25.71 6.98
C PRO A 440 -0.26 -26.05 6.28
N TRP A 441 0.07 -25.27 5.24
CA TRP A 441 1.31 -25.37 4.50
C TRP A 441 2.52 -24.93 5.35
N PRO A 442 3.55 -25.78 5.58
CA PRO A 442 4.67 -25.41 6.47
C PRO A 442 5.52 -24.23 6.00
N THR A 443 5.40 -23.82 4.74
CA THR A 443 6.15 -22.70 4.15
C THR A 443 5.39 -21.37 4.25
N TYR A 444 4.06 -21.39 4.36
CA TYR A 444 3.26 -20.18 4.55
C TYR A 444 2.84 -20.03 6.02
N ARG A 445 2.74 -18.79 6.49
CA ARG A 445 2.55 -18.48 7.93
C ARG A 445 1.34 -17.60 8.24
N GLY A 446 0.59 -17.15 7.23
CA GLY A 446 -0.57 -16.27 7.41
C GLY A 446 -1.85 -17.00 7.84
N GLU A 447 -2.17 -18.18 7.30
CA GLU A 447 -3.46 -18.84 7.60
C GLU A 447 -3.34 -19.84 8.77
N ILE A 448 -3.69 -19.38 9.96
CA ILE A 448 -3.74 -20.20 11.18
C ILE A 448 -5.02 -21.06 11.27
N ASP A 449 -5.02 -22.03 12.19
CA ASP A 449 -6.23 -22.72 12.63
C ASP A 449 -6.97 -21.82 13.66
N GLY A 450 -8.08 -21.21 13.26
CA GLY A 450 -8.67 -20.06 13.97
C GLY A 450 -9.40 -20.42 15.26
N LEU A 451 -10.19 -21.49 15.26
CA LEU A 451 -11.00 -21.91 16.39
C LEU A 451 -10.22 -22.83 17.34
N SER A 452 -9.90 -22.34 18.55
CA SER A 452 -9.22 -23.19 19.54
C SER A 452 -10.12 -24.37 19.97
N HIS A 453 -9.52 -25.54 20.24
CA HIS A 453 -10.25 -26.72 20.73
C HIS A 453 -11.14 -26.41 21.95
N THR A 454 -10.72 -25.47 22.82
CA THR A 454 -11.55 -25.02 23.95
C THR A 454 -12.83 -24.32 23.47
N ASP A 455 -12.73 -23.43 22.48
CA ASP A 455 -13.91 -22.75 21.92
C ASP A 455 -14.81 -23.74 21.17
N TYR A 456 -14.24 -24.70 20.43
CA TYR A 456 -15.03 -25.75 19.77
C TYR A 456 -15.87 -26.56 20.77
N LEU A 457 -15.30 -26.93 21.91
CA LEU A 457 -16.05 -27.63 22.97
C LEU A 457 -17.15 -26.77 23.58
N LEU A 458 -16.85 -25.50 23.91
CA LEU A 458 -17.81 -24.57 24.49
C LEU A 458 -18.96 -24.22 23.52
N LEU A 459 -18.63 -24.00 22.25
CA LEU A 459 -19.60 -23.81 21.18
C LEU A 459 -20.48 -25.07 21.00
N SER A 460 -19.87 -26.26 21.02
CA SER A 460 -20.61 -27.52 20.94
C SER A 460 -21.55 -27.74 22.13
N GLU A 461 -21.14 -27.33 23.34
CA GLU A 461 -21.98 -27.40 24.55
C GLU A 461 -23.14 -26.39 24.47
N GLU A 462 -22.88 -25.14 24.09
CA GLU A 462 -23.91 -24.10 23.92
C GLU A 462 -24.89 -24.46 22.80
N LEU A 463 -24.43 -24.94 21.64
CA LEU A 463 -25.32 -25.40 20.57
C LEU A 463 -26.04 -26.71 20.93
N GLY A 464 -25.40 -27.57 21.73
CA GLY A 464 -25.87 -28.87 22.17
C GLY A 464 -26.00 -29.91 21.07
N ASP A 465 -26.16 -31.17 21.49
CA ASP A 465 -26.21 -32.40 20.68
C ASP A 465 -26.85 -32.30 19.29
N ARG A 466 -27.96 -31.56 19.13
CA ARG A 466 -28.65 -31.45 17.84
C ARG A 466 -27.80 -30.74 16.80
N TYR A 467 -27.34 -29.54 17.12
CA TYR A 467 -26.60 -28.66 16.21
C TYR A 467 -25.09 -28.92 16.25
N ALA A 468 -24.54 -29.36 17.39
CA ALA A 468 -23.14 -29.77 17.51
C ALA A 468 -22.77 -30.93 16.55
N ARG A 469 -23.73 -31.81 16.20
CA ARG A 469 -23.54 -32.88 15.19
C ARG A 469 -23.67 -32.40 13.73
N ARG A 470 -24.01 -31.13 13.50
CA ARG A 470 -24.11 -30.48 12.19
C ARG A 470 -22.91 -29.58 11.89
N LEU A 471 -21.93 -29.49 12.80
CA LEU A 471 -20.72 -28.71 12.62
C LEU A 471 -19.78 -29.35 11.58
N ILE A 472 -19.33 -28.54 10.62
CA ILE A 472 -18.27 -28.87 9.65
C ILE A 472 -17.22 -27.75 9.65
N SER A 473 -16.07 -27.99 9.02
CA SER A 473 -15.07 -26.94 8.79
C SER A 473 -15.60 -25.90 7.79
N SER A 474 -15.30 -24.62 8.01
CA SER A 474 -15.50 -23.54 7.03
C SER A 474 -14.32 -23.34 6.08
N GLU A 475 -13.31 -24.21 6.09
CA GLU A 475 -12.07 -24.04 5.31
C GLU A 475 -12.33 -23.87 3.81
N TRP A 476 -13.15 -24.74 3.21
CA TRP A 476 -13.53 -24.64 1.79
C TRP A 476 -14.37 -23.38 1.49
N LEU A 477 -15.22 -22.96 2.42
CA LEU A 477 -16.04 -21.74 2.27
C LEU A 477 -15.16 -20.47 2.31
N MET A 478 -14.19 -20.42 3.23
CA MET A 478 -13.22 -19.32 3.31
C MET A 478 -12.32 -19.26 2.07
N MET A 479 -11.95 -20.43 1.52
CA MET A 479 -11.18 -20.53 0.28
C MET A 479 -11.92 -19.89 -0.88
N ASP A 480 -13.19 -20.24 -1.08
CA ASP A 480 -13.99 -19.67 -2.17
C ASP A 480 -14.24 -18.17 -1.96
N TYR A 481 -14.47 -17.72 -0.72
CA TYR A 481 -14.63 -16.30 -0.38
C TYR A 481 -13.40 -15.45 -0.79
N ILE A 482 -12.20 -15.99 -0.55
CA ILE A 482 -10.94 -15.33 -0.91
C ILE A 482 -10.74 -15.32 -2.44
N ASN A 483 -11.04 -16.45 -3.09
CA ASN A 483 -10.78 -16.64 -4.52
C ASN A 483 -11.73 -15.91 -5.48
N HIS A 484 -12.88 -15.42 -5.01
CA HIS A 484 -13.86 -14.68 -5.82
C HIS A 484 -13.78 -13.17 -5.58
N GLN A 485 -13.10 -12.46 -6.48
CA GLN A 485 -12.99 -10.99 -6.43
C GLN A 485 -14.33 -10.30 -6.72
N VAL A 486 -14.52 -9.11 -6.14
CA VAL A 486 -15.67 -8.25 -6.43
C VAL A 486 -15.23 -7.00 -7.21
N PRO A 487 -16.12 -6.33 -7.98
CA PRO A 487 -15.73 -5.18 -8.80
C PRO A 487 -15.03 -4.04 -8.02
N SER A 488 -15.39 -3.81 -6.75
CA SER A 488 -14.71 -2.84 -5.88
C SER A 488 -13.31 -3.25 -5.44
N GLU A 489 -13.01 -4.55 -5.41
CA GLU A 489 -11.67 -5.07 -5.11
C GLU A 489 -10.76 -4.86 -6.32
N VAL A 490 -11.26 -5.12 -7.53
CA VAL A 490 -10.58 -4.84 -8.81
C VAL A 490 -10.35 -3.33 -9.01
N GLU A 491 -11.33 -2.50 -8.68
CA GLU A 491 -11.21 -1.03 -8.71
C GLU A 491 -10.11 -0.52 -7.78
N LEU A 492 -10.04 -1.04 -6.55
CA LEU A 492 -8.99 -0.67 -5.60
C LEU A 492 -7.61 -1.21 -6.03
N LEU A 493 -7.51 -2.45 -6.50
CA LEU A 493 -6.27 -3.02 -7.04
C LEU A 493 -5.66 -2.16 -8.16
N LYS A 494 -6.49 -1.70 -9.12
CA LYS A 494 -6.04 -0.82 -10.21
C LYS A 494 -5.68 0.60 -9.76
N ARG A 495 -6.16 1.04 -8.59
CA ARG A 495 -5.66 2.26 -7.95
C ARG A 495 -4.30 1.99 -7.30
N LEU A 496 -4.19 0.96 -6.45
CA LEU A 496 -2.94 0.58 -5.79
C LEU A 496 -1.80 0.36 -6.80
N ARG A 497 -2.07 -0.30 -7.94
CA ARG A 497 -1.05 -0.50 -8.98
C ARG A 497 -0.52 0.80 -9.59
N ARG A 498 -1.35 1.84 -9.80
CA ARG A 498 -0.85 3.15 -10.27
C ARG A 498 0.03 3.82 -9.23
N ASP A 499 -0.43 3.78 -7.99
CA ASP A 499 0.27 4.27 -6.80
C ASP A 499 1.63 3.55 -6.57
N GLU A 500 1.77 2.29 -6.98
CA GLU A 500 3.01 1.50 -6.93
C GLU A 500 3.94 1.72 -8.13
N LEU A 501 3.39 1.97 -9.33
CA LEU A 501 4.18 2.28 -10.52
C LEU A 501 4.94 3.60 -10.38
N TRP A 502 4.26 4.64 -9.89
CA TRP A 502 4.89 5.93 -9.62
C TRP A 502 6.04 5.82 -8.59
N LEU A 503 5.84 5.06 -7.51
CA LEU A 503 6.89 4.77 -6.52
C LEU A 503 8.05 3.94 -7.08
N PHE A 504 7.82 3.16 -8.15
CA PHE A 504 8.87 2.42 -8.81
C PHE A 504 9.69 3.32 -9.73
N GLU A 505 9.05 4.23 -10.46
CA GLU A 505 9.70 5.23 -11.33
C GLU A 505 10.60 6.16 -10.48
N ASP A 506 10.06 6.78 -9.43
CA ASP A 506 10.80 7.56 -8.42
C ASP A 506 12.01 6.79 -7.83
N ALA A 507 11.82 5.51 -7.49
CA ALA A 507 12.89 4.66 -6.99
C ALA A 507 13.95 4.26 -8.04
N LEU A 508 13.66 4.35 -9.34
CA LEU A 508 14.64 4.17 -10.41
C LEU A 508 15.45 5.46 -10.66
N ASP A 509 14.81 6.62 -10.61
CA ASP A 509 15.45 7.91 -10.87
C ASP A 509 16.44 8.28 -9.75
N ALA A 510 16.17 7.84 -8.51
CA ALA A 510 17.09 7.94 -7.37
C ALA A 510 18.32 6.97 -7.43
N ILE A 511 18.51 6.21 -8.51
CA ILE A 511 19.63 5.26 -8.64
C ILE A 511 20.88 5.92 -9.21
N GLU A 512 21.93 6.03 -8.38
CA GLU A 512 23.30 6.34 -8.81
C GLU A 512 24.13 5.04 -8.94
N PRO A 513 24.45 4.57 -10.16
CA PRO A 513 25.25 3.36 -10.35
C PRO A 513 26.65 3.47 -9.72
N GLY A 514 27.00 2.48 -8.90
CA GLY A 514 28.25 2.45 -8.13
C GLY A 514 28.19 3.19 -6.79
N VAL A 515 27.06 3.81 -6.44
CA VAL A 515 26.84 4.51 -5.17
C VAL A 515 25.67 3.89 -4.40
N THR A 516 24.44 3.90 -4.97
CA THR A 516 23.22 3.48 -4.28
C THR A 516 23.27 2.01 -3.85
N ARG A 517 22.92 1.72 -2.59
CA ARG A 517 22.82 0.36 -2.04
C ARG A 517 21.39 -0.14 -2.10
N ILE A 518 21.20 -1.42 -2.36
CA ILE A 518 19.87 -1.98 -2.59
C ILE A 518 18.92 -1.88 -1.38
N ASP A 519 19.45 -1.88 -0.15
CA ASP A 519 18.70 -1.68 1.10
C ASP A 519 18.33 -0.23 1.40
N GLU A 520 18.77 0.71 0.56
CA GLU A 520 18.30 2.11 0.55
C GLU A 520 17.07 2.27 -0.38
N THR A 521 16.59 1.17 -0.98
CA THR A 521 15.48 1.15 -1.96
C THR A 521 14.51 -0.01 -1.68
N GLU A 522 13.33 0.00 -2.30
CA GLU A 522 12.38 -1.14 -2.30
C GLU A 522 12.58 -2.10 -3.50
N LEU A 523 13.70 -1.96 -4.24
CA LEU A 523 13.98 -2.72 -5.47
C LEU A 523 14.69 -4.06 -5.20
N THR A 524 14.62 -4.98 -6.16
CA THR A 524 15.45 -6.21 -6.20
C THR A 524 16.48 -6.14 -7.33
N ILE A 525 17.76 -6.36 -7.00
CA ILE A 525 18.80 -6.63 -8.00
C ILE A 525 18.75 -8.09 -8.48
N MET A 526 18.76 -8.26 -9.80
CA MET A 526 19.08 -9.48 -10.52
C MET A 526 20.44 -9.32 -11.21
N ARG A 527 21.41 -10.18 -10.84
CA ARG A 527 22.81 -10.10 -11.30
C ARG A 527 23.34 -11.50 -11.61
N ARG A 528 24.11 -11.66 -12.71
CA ARG A 528 24.83 -12.91 -13.00
C ARG A 528 25.87 -13.17 -11.91
N MET A 529 25.91 -14.40 -11.38
CA MET A 529 26.80 -14.79 -10.28
C MET A 529 27.56 -16.08 -10.56
N ARG A 530 28.34 -16.53 -9.56
CA ARG A 530 29.04 -17.83 -9.58
C ARG A 530 28.18 -18.96 -9.02
N THR A 531 28.46 -20.18 -9.46
CA THR A 531 27.81 -21.40 -8.99
C THR A 531 27.78 -21.49 -7.46
N GLY A 532 26.60 -21.72 -6.88
CA GLY A 532 26.35 -21.68 -5.44
C GLY A 532 25.77 -20.37 -4.92
N GLN A 533 25.98 -19.25 -5.62
CA GLN A 533 25.44 -17.93 -5.23
C GLN A 533 24.06 -17.68 -5.86
N SER A 534 23.20 -16.95 -5.15
CA SER A 534 21.90 -16.51 -5.68
C SER A 534 22.10 -15.40 -6.70
N GLN A 535 21.40 -15.45 -7.83
CA GLN A 535 21.33 -14.32 -8.78
C GLN A 535 20.28 -13.26 -8.37
N ARG A 536 19.47 -13.51 -7.33
CA ARG A 536 18.50 -12.55 -6.72
C ARG A 536 18.65 -12.42 -5.19
N GLY A 537 19.58 -11.65 -4.66
CA GLY A 537 19.62 -11.24 -3.23
C GLY A 537 19.88 -12.30 -2.13
N ARG A 538 19.58 -13.59 -2.36
CA ARG A 538 19.50 -14.63 -1.31
C ARG A 538 20.85 -15.30 -0.98
N SER A 539 21.93 -14.53 -0.84
CA SER A 539 23.25 -15.03 -0.43
C SER A 539 23.98 -14.01 0.44
N GLU A 540 24.91 -14.47 1.29
CA GLU A 540 25.68 -13.61 2.19
C GLU A 540 26.43 -12.51 1.40
N GLY A 541 26.33 -11.25 1.85
CA GLY A 541 26.89 -10.08 1.17
C GLY A 541 26.05 -9.51 0.03
N TRP A 542 24.73 -9.77 0.03
CA TRP A 542 23.76 -9.11 -0.85
C TRP A 542 22.89 -8.06 -0.15
N GLU A 543 22.86 -8.09 1.19
CA GLU A 543 22.03 -7.21 2.03
C GLU A 543 22.41 -5.73 1.87
N ASP A 544 23.64 -5.46 1.45
CA ASP A 544 24.24 -4.14 1.23
C ASP A 544 24.79 -3.98 -0.21
N ALA A 545 24.25 -4.74 -1.17
CA ALA A 545 24.74 -4.74 -2.54
C ALA A 545 24.56 -3.38 -3.21
N VAL A 546 25.67 -2.75 -3.59
CA VAL A 546 25.70 -1.55 -4.43
C VAL A 546 25.25 -1.91 -5.85
N VAL A 547 24.35 -1.10 -6.42
CA VAL A 547 23.89 -1.20 -7.81
C VAL A 547 25.05 -0.92 -8.77
N GLN A 548 25.17 -1.65 -9.88
CA GLN A 548 26.25 -1.45 -10.85
C GLN A 548 25.79 -1.72 -12.29
N GLY A 549 26.53 -1.15 -13.26
CA GLY A 549 26.32 -1.42 -14.68
C GLY A 549 26.32 -2.92 -15.01
N GLY A 550 25.26 -3.38 -15.67
CA GLY A 550 25.00 -4.78 -15.97
C GLY A 550 23.99 -5.47 -15.07
N ASP A 551 23.46 -4.79 -14.05
CA ASP A 551 22.36 -5.28 -13.23
C ASP A 551 21.02 -5.11 -13.94
N ILE A 552 20.07 -5.97 -13.57
CA ILE A 552 18.65 -5.74 -13.78
C ILE A 552 18.05 -5.36 -12.42
N LEU A 553 17.39 -4.20 -12.33
CA LEU A 553 16.58 -3.81 -11.18
C LEU A 553 15.13 -4.16 -11.46
N THR A 554 14.38 -4.57 -10.44
CA THR A 554 12.97 -4.94 -10.60
C THR A 554 12.16 -4.79 -9.32
N ASN A 555 10.90 -4.39 -9.49
CA ASN A 555 9.83 -4.73 -8.57
C ASN A 555 8.93 -5.78 -9.28
N PRO A 556 9.13 -7.08 -9.01
CA PRO A 556 8.49 -8.14 -9.78
C PRO A 556 7.00 -8.30 -9.45
N SER A 557 6.54 -7.79 -8.30
CA SER A 557 5.12 -7.79 -7.91
C SER A 557 4.26 -6.92 -8.84
N ILE A 558 4.87 -5.89 -9.45
CA ILE A 558 4.20 -4.99 -10.40
C ILE A 558 4.60 -5.22 -11.86
N GLY A 559 5.43 -6.23 -12.13
CA GLY A 559 5.84 -6.59 -13.49
C GLY A 559 6.87 -5.65 -14.13
N MET A 560 7.60 -4.86 -13.34
CA MET A 560 8.48 -3.81 -13.85
C MET A 560 9.98 -4.12 -13.68
N TYR A 561 10.75 -3.82 -14.72
CA TYR A 561 12.16 -4.17 -14.87
C TYR A 561 12.96 -3.05 -15.55
N ALA A 562 14.15 -2.77 -15.03
CA ALA A 562 15.11 -1.84 -15.62
C ALA A 562 16.49 -2.51 -15.75
N TYR A 563 17.30 -2.05 -16.70
CA TYR A 563 18.68 -2.47 -16.89
C TYR A 563 19.62 -1.29 -16.71
N VAL A 564 20.64 -1.47 -15.88
CA VAL A 564 21.69 -0.49 -15.65
C VAL A 564 22.74 -0.64 -16.74
N LEU A 565 22.92 0.37 -17.58
CA LEU A 565 23.94 0.36 -18.64
C LEU A 565 25.34 0.32 -18.00
N ARG A 566 26.30 -0.34 -18.68
CA ARG A 566 27.73 -0.22 -18.33
C ARG A 566 28.35 1.00 -19.00
N ASP A 567 29.49 1.48 -18.49
CA ASP A 567 30.33 2.51 -19.12
C ASP A 567 30.46 2.32 -20.66
N GLY A 568 29.76 3.16 -21.42
CA GLY A 568 29.79 3.15 -22.88
C GLY A 568 28.83 2.18 -23.58
N GLU A 569 27.95 1.48 -22.86
CA GLU A 569 26.74 0.87 -23.43
C GLU A 569 25.71 1.97 -23.72
N THR A 570 25.05 1.90 -24.89
CA THR A 570 23.92 2.78 -25.26
C THR A 570 22.61 2.01 -25.43
N GLU A 571 22.67 0.68 -25.32
CA GLU A 571 21.59 -0.29 -25.40
C GLU A 571 22.02 -1.53 -24.59
N PRO A 572 21.10 -2.34 -24.05
CA PRO A 572 21.45 -3.59 -23.40
C PRO A 572 22.23 -4.52 -24.35
N PRO A 573 23.23 -5.27 -23.87
CA PRO A 573 24.01 -6.17 -24.72
C PRO A 573 23.12 -7.32 -25.26
N PRO A 574 23.49 -7.98 -26.37
CA PRO A 574 22.63 -8.95 -27.04
C PRO A 574 22.10 -10.08 -26.15
N GLU A 575 22.85 -10.52 -25.15
CA GLU A 575 22.38 -11.56 -24.22
C GLU A 575 21.27 -11.09 -23.27
N ILE A 576 21.19 -9.79 -22.97
CA ILE A 576 20.09 -9.19 -22.20
C ILE A 576 18.90 -8.88 -23.11
N GLN A 577 19.15 -8.53 -24.39
CA GLN A 577 18.08 -8.43 -25.40
C GLN A 577 17.40 -9.80 -25.65
N ASP A 578 18.19 -10.87 -25.77
CA ASP A 578 17.69 -12.25 -25.85
C ASP A 578 16.92 -12.66 -24.59
N LEU A 579 17.38 -12.23 -23.40
CA LEU A 579 16.70 -12.48 -22.12
C LEU A 579 15.33 -11.79 -22.05
N TRP A 580 15.25 -10.52 -22.43
CA TRP A 580 13.99 -9.76 -22.50
C TRP A 580 13.02 -10.36 -23.54
N ALA A 581 13.53 -10.74 -24.71
CA ALA A 581 12.71 -11.37 -25.75
C ALA A 581 12.13 -12.74 -25.31
N GLU A 582 12.87 -13.51 -24.52
CA GLU A 582 12.36 -14.77 -23.96
C GLU A 582 11.35 -14.52 -22.82
N TYR A 583 11.53 -13.48 -21.99
CA TYR A 583 10.51 -13.02 -21.03
C TYR A 583 9.18 -12.67 -21.72
N LEU A 584 9.21 -11.79 -22.71
CA LEU A 584 8.01 -11.40 -23.47
C LEU A 584 7.32 -12.59 -24.16
N ARG A 585 8.09 -13.60 -24.59
CA ARG A 585 7.56 -14.85 -25.13
C ARG A 585 6.87 -15.69 -24.05
N VAL A 586 7.45 -15.78 -22.85
CA VAL A 586 6.85 -16.50 -21.71
C VAL A 586 5.53 -15.83 -21.31
N GLU A 587 5.53 -14.51 -21.14
CA GLU A 587 4.32 -13.73 -20.86
C GLU A 587 3.22 -13.98 -21.89
N ALA A 588 3.53 -13.91 -23.19
CA ALA A 588 2.54 -14.16 -24.25
C ALA A 588 1.92 -15.58 -24.17
N ILE A 589 2.70 -16.60 -23.81
CA ILE A 589 2.21 -17.97 -23.64
C ILE A 589 1.32 -18.09 -22.39
N LEU A 590 1.70 -17.46 -21.28
CA LEU A 590 0.92 -17.48 -20.04
C LEU A 590 -0.39 -16.69 -20.19
N ALA A 591 -0.34 -15.51 -20.80
CA ALA A 591 -1.52 -14.71 -21.15
C ALA A 591 -2.51 -15.46 -22.05
N GLU A 592 -2.05 -16.30 -22.98
CA GLU A 592 -2.91 -17.14 -23.83
C GLU A 592 -3.49 -18.38 -23.10
N THR A 593 -2.87 -18.85 -22.01
CA THR A 593 -3.21 -20.15 -21.38
C THR A 593 -3.86 -20.07 -19.99
N ILE A 594 -3.57 -19.03 -19.20
CA ILE A 594 -4.18 -18.83 -17.87
C ILE A 594 -5.52 -18.11 -18.07
N LYS A 595 -6.64 -18.78 -17.71
CA LYS A 595 -8.01 -18.27 -17.90
C LYS A 595 -8.95 -18.68 -16.77
N ALA A 596 -9.93 -17.82 -16.50
CA ALA A 596 -11.06 -18.16 -15.66
C ALA A 596 -11.82 -19.39 -16.19
N GLY A 597 -12.39 -20.18 -15.28
CA GLY A 597 -13.14 -21.39 -15.58
C GLY A 597 -12.29 -22.63 -15.90
N LEU A 598 -10.99 -22.49 -16.17
CA LEU A 598 -10.06 -23.62 -16.32
C LEU A 598 -9.50 -24.04 -14.97
N THR A 599 -9.23 -25.34 -14.80
CA THR A 599 -8.43 -25.84 -13.68
C THR A 599 -6.94 -25.62 -13.93
N PRO A 600 -6.10 -25.42 -12.90
CA PRO A 600 -4.65 -25.38 -13.09
C PRO A 600 -4.11 -26.62 -13.79
N ARG A 601 -4.71 -27.80 -13.62
CA ARG A 601 -4.33 -29.01 -14.36
C ARG A 601 -4.50 -28.88 -15.88
N GLU A 602 -5.52 -28.15 -16.33
CA GLU A 602 -5.73 -27.86 -17.76
C GLU A 602 -4.79 -26.77 -18.26
N ILE A 603 -4.61 -25.71 -17.47
CA ILE A 603 -3.67 -24.61 -17.74
C ILE A 603 -2.23 -25.16 -17.88
N ILE A 604 -1.79 -26.02 -16.95
CA ILE A 604 -0.48 -26.67 -16.98
C ILE A 604 -0.29 -27.47 -18.26
N ARG A 605 -1.25 -28.32 -18.64
CA ARG A 605 -1.21 -29.08 -19.89
C ARG A 605 -1.07 -28.17 -21.11
N ASP A 606 -1.76 -27.03 -21.11
CA ASP A 606 -1.85 -26.15 -22.27
C ASP A 606 -0.61 -25.26 -22.41
N TYR A 607 -0.04 -24.74 -21.31
CA TYR A 607 1.25 -24.04 -21.35
C TYR A 607 2.41 -25.02 -21.60
N GLU A 608 2.40 -26.26 -21.06
CA GLU A 608 3.48 -27.23 -21.26
C GLU A 608 3.66 -27.55 -22.75
N ARG A 609 2.55 -27.71 -23.46
CA ARG A 609 2.53 -27.88 -24.92
C ARG A 609 3.12 -26.67 -25.64
N MET A 610 2.73 -25.45 -25.27
CA MET A 610 3.20 -24.22 -25.93
C MET A 610 4.67 -23.93 -25.63
N PHE A 611 5.15 -24.22 -24.41
CA PHE A 611 6.57 -24.17 -24.07
C PHE A 611 7.37 -25.25 -24.83
N GLU A 612 6.87 -26.48 -24.99
CA GLU A 612 7.53 -27.49 -25.83
C GLU A 612 7.65 -27.03 -27.29
N GLU A 613 6.58 -26.47 -27.86
CA GLU A 613 6.54 -25.88 -29.21
C GLU A 613 7.50 -24.68 -29.36
N ALA A 614 7.66 -23.86 -28.31
CA ALA A 614 8.60 -22.76 -28.24
C ALA A 614 10.06 -23.20 -27.99
N GLY A 615 10.29 -24.45 -27.58
CA GLY A 615 11.62 -24.97 -27.23
C GLY A 615 12.04 -24.74 -25.78
N ILE A 616 11.13 -24.37 -24.89
CA ILE A 616 11.33 -24.13 -23.46
C ILE A 616 11.09 -25.43 -22.68
N VAL A 617 11.92 -25.70 -21.66
CA VAL A 617 11.86 -26.92 -20.83
C VAL A 617 11.25 -26.61 -19.47
N VAL A 618 10.05 -27.13 -19.19
CA VAL A 618 9.39 -27.01 -17.89
C VAL A 618 10.08 -27.90 -16.84
N ARG A 619 10.20 -27.39 -15.61
CA ARG A 619 10.93 -27.98 -14.49
C ARG A 619 10.07 -28.01 -13.23
N ASP A 620 10.07 -29.15 -12.52
CA ASP A 620 9.28 -29.34 -11.31
C ASP A 620 9.72 -28.49 -10.10
N ASN A 621 10.98 -28.05 -10.08
CA ASN A 621 11.57 -27.33 -8.96
C ASN A 621 12.26 -26.08 -9.47
N GLN A 622 12.38 -25.09 -8.60
CA GLN A 622 13.21 -23.90 -8.81
C GLN A 622 14.71 -24.28 -8.60
N LEU A 623 15.64 -23.65 -9.31
CA LEU A 623 17.08 -24.00 -9.27
C LEU A 623 17.70 -23.94 -7.85
N HIS A 624 17.20 -23.05 -7.00
CA HIS A 624 17.67 -22.89 -5.63
C HIS A 624 17.09 -23.92 -4.63
N MET A 625 16.20 -24.80 -5.09
CA MET A 625 15.64 -25.94 -4.33
C MET A 625 16.33 -27.28 -4.66
N VAL A 626 17.12 -27.33 -5.74
CA VAL A 626 17.96 -28.49 -6.09
C VAL A 626 19.23 -28.50 -5.22
N THR A 627 19.84 -29.68 -5.04
CA THR A 627 21.10 -29.85 -4.31
C THR A 627 22.20 -30.36 -5.27
N PRO A 628 23.36 -29.69 -5.40
CA PRO A 628 23.75 -28.46 -4.70
C PRO A 628 22.86 -27.25 -5.04
N LYS A 629 22.67 -26.36 -4.06
CA LYS A 629 21.88 -25.13 -4.24
C LYS A 629 22.58 -24.24 -5.26
N ASN A 630 21.82 -23.64 -6.17
CA ASN A 630 22.31 -22.72 -7.20
C ASN A 630 23.39 -23.33 -8.11
N ASP A 631 23.20 -24.59 -8.52
CA ASP A 631 24.10 -25.33 -9.43
C ASP A 631 23.33 -25.71 -10.71
N PHE A 632 23.55 -24.94 -11.79
CA PHE A 632 22.83 -25.16 -13.06
C PHE A 632 23.18 -26.50 -13.73
N PRO A 633 24.45 -26.96 -13.78
CA PRO A 633 24.77 -28.31 -14.24
C PRO A 633 24.03 -29.43 -13.49
N ALA A 634 23.84 -29.30 -12.16
CA ALA A 634 23.04 -30.25 -11.37
C ALA A 634 21.53 -30.09 -11.65
N TYR A 635 21.04 -28.86 -11.79
CA TYR A 635 19.64 -28.54 -12.09
C TYR A 635 19.17 -29.06 -13.46
N ALA A 636 19.98 -28.86 -14.50
CA ALA A 636 19.68 -29.27 -15.88
C ALA A 636 20.11 -30.73 -16.18
N ALA A 637 20.58 -31.48 -15.19
CA ALA A 637 21.05 -32.85 -15.36
C ALA A 637 19.93 -33.77 -15.92
N GLY A 638 20.17 -34.32 -17.13
CA GLY A 638 19.21 -35.18 -17.84
C GLY A 638 18.28 -34.44 -18.80
N PHE A 639 18.40 -33.12 -18.91
CA PHE A 639 17.64 -32.25 -19.80
C PHE A 639 18.55 -31.59 -20.85
N ASP A 640 17.97 -30.94 -21.85
CA ASP A 640 18.72 -30.22 -22.89
C ASP A 640 19.26 -28.90 -22.34
N THR A 641 20.57 -28.82 -22.12
CA THR A 641 21.23 -27.63 -21.57
C THR A 641 21.37 -26.49 -22.59
N SER A 642 20.95 -26.67 -23.85
CA SER A 642 20.94 -25.62 -24.89
C SER A 642 19.62 -24.85 -25.01
N LYS A 643 18.61 -25.25 -24.21
CA LYS A 643 17.28 -24.64 -24.17
C LYS A 643 17.08 -23.82 -22.89
N THR A 644 16.14 -22.88 -22.90
CA THR A 644 15.61 -22.22 -21.70
C THR A 644 14.96 -23.24 -20.77
N HIS A 645 15.21 -23.14 -19.46
CA HIS A 645 14.54 -23.95 -18.43
C HIS A 645 13.64 -23.05 -17.60
N ILE A 646 12.37 -23.42 -17.40
CA ILE A 646 11.40 -22.64 -16.61
C ILE A 646 10.79 -23.49 -15.48
N SER A 647 10.60 -22.90 -14.30
CA SER A 647 9.79 -23.48 -13.22
C SER A 647 8.66 -22.53 -12.85
N MET A 648 7.42 -23.03 -12.89
CA MET A 648 6.19 -22.28 -12.61
C MET A 648 5.78 -22.44 -11.14
N ASP A 649 5.38 -21.36 -10.49
CA ASP A 649 4.82 -21.40 -9.13
C ASP A 649 3.67 -20.40 -8.89
N SER A 650 2.95 -20.01 -9.94
CA SER A 650 1.90 -19.00 -9.85
C SER A 650 0.79 -19.42 -8.86
N HIS A 651 0.53 -18.59 -7.85
CA HIS A 651 -0.36 -18.89 -6.73
C HIS A 651 -1.27 -17.71 -6.40
N GLY A 652 -2.30 -17.96 -5.59
CA GLY A 652 -3.30 -16.95 -5.25
C GLY A 652 -2.72 -15.73 -4.53
N GLN A 653 -3.36 -14.59 -4.77
CA GLN A 653 -3.16 -13.31 -4.13
C GLN A 653 -4.54 -12.79 -3.70
N THR A 654 -4.64 -11.99 -2.66
CA THR A 654 -5.94 -11.40 -2.30
C THR A 654 -5.78 -10.02 -1.69
N LEU A 655 -6.59 -9.08 -2.17
CA LEU A 655 -6.76 -7.80 -1.48
C LEU A 655 -7.88 -7.94 -0.46
N GLY A 656 -9.08 -8.37 -0.90
CA GLY A 656 -10.26 -8.37 -0.04
C GLY A 656 -10.49 -6.99 0.58
N ALA A 657 -10.96 -6.94 1.83
CA ALA A 657 -11.17 -5.66 2.53
C ALA A 657 -9.92 -5.15 3.31
N ARG A 658 -8.72 -5.27 2.71
CA ARG A 658 -7.41 -4.90 3.31
C ARG A 658 -6.82 -3.60 2.76
N PRO A 659 -5.86 -2.97 3.45
CA PRO A 659 -5.10 -1.84 2.91
C PRO A 659 -4.07 -2.23 1.84
N ALA A 660 -3.70 -3.51 1.72
CA ALA A 660 -2.75 -4.04 0.74
C ALA A 660 -3.07 -5.50 0.41
N SER A 661 -2.60 -5.98 -0.75
CA SER A 661 -2.67 -7.38 -1.17
C SER A 661 -1.80 -8.29 -0.30
N VAL A 662 -2.21 -9.55 -0.14
CA VAL A 662 -1.46 -10.57 0.59
C VAL A 662 -1.48 -11.92 -0.14
N GLU A 663 -0.36 -12.64 -0.09
CA GLU A 663 -0.24 -14.00 -0.65
C GLU A 663 -1.25 -14.93 0.02
N THR A 664 -1.92 -15.77 -0.77
CA THR A 664 -2.78 -16.85 -0.28
C THR A 664 -2.40 -18.16 -0.96
N TYR A 665 -1.97 -19.13 -0.16
CA TYR A 665 -1.66 -20.48 -0.65
C TYR A 665 -2.91 -21.39 -0.59
N PHE A 666 -4.07 -20.75 -0.49
CA PHE A 666 -5.36 -21.32 -0.16
C PHE A 666 -6.32 -21.15 -1.35
N GLY A 667 -6.02 -21.86 -2.44
CA GLY A 667 -6.76 -21.74 -3.70
C GLY A 667 -6.05 -22.45 -4.86
N PRO A 668 -6.46 -22.18 -6.11
CA PRO A 668 -5.80 -22.70 -7.29
C PRO A 668 -4.29 -22.39 -7.30
N ARG A 669 -3.45 -23.37 -7.65
CA ARG A 669 -2.00 -23.16 -7.84
C ARG A 669 -1.55 -23.75 -9.17
N ILE A 670 -0.92 -22.90 -9.97
CA ILE A 670 -0.56 -23.16 -11.37
C ILE A 670 0.93 -23.42 -11.45
N GLY A 671 1.28 -24.70 -11.45
CA GLY A 671 2.67 -25.14 -11.49
C GLY A 671 2.85 -26.56 -10.98
N SER A 672 4.12 -26.93 -10.80
CA SER A 672 4.50 -28.23 -10.24
C SER A 672 4.26 -28.31 -8.74
N LEU A 673 4.46 -27.21 -8.03
CA LEU A 673 4.34 -27.08 -6.58
C LEU A 673 2.86 -27.01 -6.15
N GLY A 674 2.60 -27.17 -4.85
CA GLY A 674 1.25 -27.30 -4.30
C GLY A 674 0.79 -28.75 -4.08
N PRO A 675 -0.30 -28.95 -3.32
CA PRO A 675 -0.96 -30.25 -3.19
C PRO A 675 -1.82 -30.52 -4.43
N ASP A 676 -1.98 -31.79 -4.83
CA ASP A 676 -2.70 -32.12 -6.08
C ASP A 676 -4.15 -31.61 -6.11
N TRP A 677 -4.83 -31.49 -4.96
CA TRP A 677 -6.20 -30.96 -4.90
C TRP A 677 -6.31 -29.49 -5.36
N SER A 678 -5.25 -28.69 -5.17
CA SER A 678 -5.25 -27.28 -5.61
C SER A 678 -5.23 -27.15 -7.13
N LYS A 679 -4.85 -28.22 -7.84
CA LYS A 679 -4.79 -28.26 -9.31
C LYS A 679 -6.13 -28.60 -9.95
N ASP A 680 -7.12 -28.99 -9.15
CA ASP A 680 -8.46 -29.41 -9.58
C ASP A 680 -9.55 -28.36 -9.26
N ILE A 681 -9.19 -27.22 -8.65
CA ILE A 681 -10.09 -26.09 -8.42
C ILE A 681 -10.01 -25.14 -9.62
N PRO A 682 -11.13 -24.85 -10.32
CA PRO A 682 -11.13 -23.86 -11.39
C PRO A 682 -10.75 -22.45 -10.90
N LEU A 683 -10.07 -21.67 -11.73
CA LEU A 683 -9.89 -20.24 -11.48
C LEU A 683 -11.28 -19.55 -11.56
N ALA A 684 -11.65 -18.81 -10.53
CA ALA A 684 -12.85 -17.96 -10.57
C ALA A 684 -12.67 -16.81 -11.59
N PRO A 685 -13.75 -16.23 -12.14
CA PRO A 685 -13.69 -14.96 -12.85
C PRO A 685 -13.05 -13.89 -11.97
N TYR A 686 -12.07 -13.17 -12.52
CA TYR A 686 -11.25 -12.19 -11.81
C TYR A 686 -10.46 -12.77 -10.62
N HIS A 687 -10.21 -14.09 -10.57
CA HIS A 687 -9.35 -14.66 -9.53
C HIS A 687 -8.02 -13.92 -9.47
N HIS A 688 -7.69 -13.37 -8.31
CA HIS A 688 -6.46 -12.62 -8.07
C HIS A 688 -5.31 -13.59 -7.76
N PHE A 689 -4.20 -13.46 -8.49
CA PHE A 689 -3.04 -14.35 -8.36
C PHE A 689 -1.75 -13.63 -8.77
N VAL A 690 -0.60 -14.20 -8.41
CA VAL A 690 0.71 -13.76 -8.92
C VAL A 690 1.16 -14.68 -10.05
N ILE A 691 1.65 -14.11 -11.14
CA ILE A 691 2.32 -14.81 -12.24
C ILE A 691 3.75 -15.16 -11.80
N GLU A 692 3.91 -16.00 -10.77
CA GLU A 692 5.25 -16.41 -10.33
C GLU A 692 5.85 -17.48 -11.26
N TYR A 693 7.02 -17.16 -11.82
CA TYR A 693 7.90 -18.15 -12.44
C TYR A 693 9.37 -17.72 -12.40
N PHE A 694 10.23 -18.70 -12.66
CA PHE A 694 11.67 -18.52 -12.79
C PHE A 694 12.14 -19.18 -14.07
N PHE A 695 12.83 -18.44 -14.94
CA PHE A 695 13.51 -19.07 -16.08
C PHE A 695 15.01 -18.82 -16.09
N TYR A 696 15.69 -19.73 -16.76
CA TYR A 696 17.14 -19.85 -16.83
C TYR A 696 17.52 -20.00 -18.30
N LEU A 697 17.92 -18.90 -18.93
CA LEU A 697 18.33 -18.83 -20.33
C LEU A 697 19.82 -19.20 -20.43
N PRO A 698 20.23 -20.24 -21.17
CA PRO A 698 21.65 -20.56 -21.36
C PRO A 698 22.38 -19.40 -22.04
N SER A 699 23.48 -18.91 -21.44
CA SER A 699 24.32 -17.89 -22.06
C SER A 699 25.82 -18.17 -21.85
N PRO A 700 26.71 -17.88 -22.82
CA PRO A 700 28.15 -18.06 -22.67
C PRO A 700 28.75 -17.11 -21.61
N ALA A 701 28.98 -17.62 -20.40
CA ALA A 701 29.51 -16.80 -19.32
C ALA A 701 31.06 -16.82 -19.22
N PRO A 702 31.67 -15.76 -18.66
CA PRO A 702 33.11 -15.70 -18.33
C PRO A 702 33.62 -16.83 -17.44
N GLU A 703 34.95 -17.00 -17.37
CA GLU A 703 35.58 -18.02 -16.53
C GLU A 703 35.30 -17.76 -15.03
N GLY A 704 34.49 -18.63 -14.44
CA GLY A 704 34.12 -18.59 -13.02
C GLY A 704 32.69 -18.09 -12.74
N GLU A 705 31.93 -17.70 -13.76
CA GLU A 705 30.50 -17.37 -13.68
C GLU A 705 29.60 -18.50 -14.20
N ASP A 706 28.34 -18.46 -13.77
CA ASP A 706 27.32 -19.41 -14.19
C ASP A 706 26.92 -19.25 -15.66
N GLN A 707 26.83 -20.37 -16.39
CA GLN A 707 26.49 -20.44 -17.82
C GLN A 707 24.98 -20.22 -18.12
N TYR A 708 24.31 -19.35 -17.36
CA TYR A 708 22.92 -18.96 -17.58
C TYR A 708 22.67 -17.51 -17.13
N LEU A 709 21.67 -16.89 -17.75
CA LEU A 709 21.00 -15.70 -17.24
C LEU A 709 19.71 -16.12 -16.54
N PHE A 710 19.36 -15.37 -15.49
CA PHE A 710 18.21 -15.61 -14.64
C PHE A 710 17.11 -14.59 -14.93
N TRP A 711 15.85 -15.03 -14.84
CA TRP A 711 14.70 -14.15 -14.74
C TRP A 711 13.75 -14.62 -13.63
N TRP A 712 13.09 -13.66 -12.98
CA TRP A 712 12.03 -13.88 -12.00
C TRP A 712 10.87 -12.95 -12.31
N ALA A 713 9.69 -13.53 -12.52
CA ALA A 713 8.43 -12.79 -12.54
C ALA A 713 7.60 -13.16 -11.31
N HIS A 714 6.80 -12.22 -10.82
CA HIS A 714 5.90 -12.37 -9.68
C HIS A 714 4.67 -11.43 -9.79
N GLU A 715 4.30 -11.04 -11.00
CA GLU A 715 3.37 -9.91 -11.19
C GLU A 715 1.95 -10.26 -10.71
N GLU A 716 1.32 -9.39 -9.92
CA GLU A 716 -0.10 -9.53 -9.57
C GLU A 716 -1.00 -9.28 -10.79
N ALA A 717 -1.91 -10.23 -11.07
CA ALA A 717 -2.86 -10.18 -12.17
C ALA A 717 -4.19 -10.88 -11.84
N LEU A 718 -5.17 -10.71 -12.73
CA LEU A 718 -6.52 -11.25 -12.59
C LEU A 718 -6.80 -12.29 -13.69
N ALA A 719 -7.56 -13.34 -13.36
CA ALA A 719 -7.98 -14.34 -14.33
C ALA A 719 -9.20 -13.86 -15.14
N GLY A 720 -8.99 -13.49 -16.42
CA GLY A 720 -10.06 -13.13 -17.36
C GLY A 720 -10.63 -14.33 -18.11
N GLU A 721 -11.74 -14.13 -18.83
CA GLU A 721 -12.36 -15.19 -19.66
C GLU A 721 -11.51 -15.56 -20.88
N ASP A 722 -10.88 -14.56 -21.53
CA ASP A 722 -10.11 -14.74 -22.76
C ASP A 722 -8.59 -14.91 -22.52
N GLY A 723 -8.10 -14.64 -21.32
CA GLY A 723 -6.68 -14.62 -20.96
C GLY A 723 -6.44 -13.94 -19.60
N ILE A 724 -5.19 -13.59 -19.31
CA ILE A 724 -4.81 -12.78 -18.14
C ILE A 724 -5.29 -11.33 -18.31
N GLU A 725 -5.87 -10.75 -17.26
CA GLU A 725 -6.12 -9.32 -17.14
C GLU A 725 -5.12 -8.71 -16.14
N TYR A 726 -4.18 -7.93 -16.67
CA TYR A 726 -3.15 -7.25 -15.88
C TYR A 726 -3.73 -6.01 -15.17
N LEU A 727 -3.17 -5.65 -14.01
CA LEU A 727 -3.59 -4.48 -13.23
C LEU A 727 -3.10 -3.15 -13.85
N SER A 728 -2.04 -3.22 -14.65
CA SER A 728 -1.46 -2.15 -15.47
C SER A 728 -1.15 -2.69 -16.89
N PRO A 729 -0.89 -1.83 -17.89
CA PRO A 729 -0.35 -2.30 -19.16
C PRO A 729 0.97 -3.07 -18.96
N PRO A 730 1.14 -4.27 -19.52
CA PRO A 730 2.41 -5.01 -19.40
C PRO A 730 3.57 -4.24 -20.03
N GLN A 731 4.74 -4.29 -19.38
CA GLN A 731 5.95 -3.66 -19.89
C GLN A 731 6.39 -4.29 -21.23
N THR A 732 6.59 -3.47 -22.26
CA THR A 732 7.03 -3.92 -23.60
C THR A 732 8.51 -3.76 -23.85
N ASP A 733 9.12 -2.75 -23.25
CA ASP A 733 10.52 -2.38 -23.43
C ASP A 733 11.22 -2.25 -22.06
N LEU A 734 12.45 -2.72 -21.98
CA LEU A 734 13.25 -2.70 -20.75
C LEU A 734 13.72 -1.26 -20.46
N ILE A 735 13.38 -0.73 -19.27
CA ILE A 735 13.78 0.62 -18.85
C ILE A 735 15.31 0.68 -18.73
N LEU A 736 15.93 1.82 -19.05
CA LEU A 736 17.39 1.98 -19.09
C LEU A 736 17.87 3.03 -18.09
N ILE A 737 18.72 2.62 -17.15
CA ILE A 737 19.40 3.49 -16.18
C ILE A 737 20.84 3.72 -16.69
N ARG A 738 21.38 4.93 -16.50
CA ARG A 738 22.64 5.39 -17.10
C ARG A 738 23.77 5.55 -16.09
#